data_AF-A0A7W1I3N6-F1
#
_entry.id   AF-A0A7W1I3N6-F1
#
_cell.length_a   1.000
_cell.length_b   1.000
_cell.length_c   1.000
_cell.angle_alpha   90.00
_cell.angle_beta   90.00
_cell.angle_gamma   90.00
#
_symmetry.space_group_name_H-M   'P 1'
#
loop_
_entity.id
_entity.type
_entity.pdbx_description
1 polymer ?
#
loop_
_entity_poly.entity_id
_entity_poly.type
_entity_poly.pdbx_seq_one_letter_code
_entity_poly.pdbx_strand_id
1 'polypeptide(L)'
;MKRISFVAFFSFCFLFVTGAHAGSAQSAPEYRALWVETFNTPLGTRAEIDRVIASAEAGRINAIFAQVRRRGDSWYLDTLEPLTQVANVGEPDSSGRWTLDPLKYLIEQAHTRGIEVHAFVIIGAVYNAHPTITGLPRDPKHAFNQNFWDRSTSALYPTSDLRQWSTRALPHNATGTTFDGQRFGAEWYIDFGHPAASAYTVDVLTHLVRQYDLDGIHLDRIRYPEAPIDQPAGGIAAWGINVGYNDTSVNRFRTRYGSAATYYTTEDIGKNVSSDAAPRRIGSGDVGYPRTGDSLWNDWRREQVTNFARRLYLNVTAVKPRIKVSAATIAFWTGPVGSGGWERTEAHYRVFQDWRSWVQEGILDLATPMIYKREHSALERTQYDDWLSFTKTLAASSGRQSVAGLGAYLNGVEGTLRQARRALARAPFETGNTAADGVIFYALGSTAGTTVGNSTSAAVTTNPFSYPAAGLNTPKRTNDDFFAGLTTSAARSDSTLFEDPAYPSLFATTVPPPDMPWKTAPTLGHVMGFALDADGQPLDGAFVTLVPRSVGAASRSARADGGGFYGVVGIAPGAYSGRIVHGTTQLAVCEFAVTPGHVATASARPDASAPVTMATIDPSAPAGAGGWYLDTVRIALDAADDCSGVASTHYSLDGGATWQPYAGGFAVAQEGTTVVQYRSTDAAGNTEAAQSLTVRIDKTDPTVSAAADPRELRPPNGLLVPVTVKGSAADAVSGLASVTYEIVDEYGMPFAIAPRALSGASAAWADSVALEARRDGADLDGRLYRIVVTVRDESGRTSTTTIRVIAMHDRR
;
A
#
# COMPACT_ATOMS: atom_id res chain seq x y z
N MET A 1 4.48 12.45 -68.27
CA MET A 1 5.81 12.03 -68.75
C MET A 1 6.89 12.76 -67.95
N LYS A 2 8.02 12.10 -67.72
CA LYS A 2 9.20 12.46 -66.90
C LYS A 2 9.26 11.71 -65.56
N ARG A 3 10.12 10.68 -65.50
CA ARG A 3 10.66 10.13 -64.25
C ARG A 3 12.18 10.27 -64.28
N ILE A 4 12.70 10.80 -63.18
CA ILE A 4 14.10 11.10 -62.87
C ILE A 4 14.62 10.03 -61.89
N SER A 5 15.90 9.72 -62.00
CA SER A 5 16.71 8.74 -61.26
C SER A 5 17.16 9.16 -59.84
N PHE A 6 17.86 8.24 -59.15
CA PHE A 6 18.75 8.29 -57.94
C PHE A 6 18.21 7.46 -56.76
N VAL A 7 18.94 6.68 -55.95
CA VAL A 7 20.35 6.20 -55.83
C VAL A 7 20.35 5.00 -54.86
N ALA A 8 21.30 4.05 -54.95
CA ALA A 8 21.59 3.07 -53.89
C ALA A 8 23.10 3.04 -53.60
N PHE A 9 23.46 3.19 -52.32
CA PHE A 9 24.83 3.25 -51.80
C PHE A 9 25.18 1.93 -51.08
N PHE A 10 26.37 1.40 -51.37
CA PHE A 10 26.98 0.21 -50.76
C PHE A 10 27.37 0.46 -49.30
N SER A 11 27.20 -0.54 -48.43
CA SER A 11 27.84 -0.59 -47.10
C SER A 11 28.59 -1.91 -46.91
N PHE A 12 29.75 -1.79 -46.26
CA PHE A 12 30.90 -2.69 -46.25
C PHE A 12 30.82 -3.62 -45.02
N CYS A 13 30.87 -4.94 -45.20
CA CYS A 13 30.99 -5.90 -44.09
C CYS A 13 32.47 -6.19 -43.80
N PHE A 14 32.95 -5.80 -42.61
CA PHE A 14 34.24 -6.23 -42.06
C PHE A 14 34.06 -7.51 -41.23
N LEU A 15 34.77 -8.57 -41.64
CA LEU A 15 34.94 -9.79 -40.85
C LEU A 15 36.02 -9.54 -39.79
N PHE A 16 35.66 -9.54 -38.50
CA PHE A 16 36.62 -9.70 -37.41
C PHE A 16 36.47 -11.10 -36.82
N VAL A 17 37.50 -11.92 -37.02
CA VAL A 17 37.73 -13.15 -36.28
C VAL A 17 38.36 -12.76 -34.94
N THR A 18 37.60 -12.88 -33.85
CA THR A 18 38.15 -12.85 -32.49
C THR A 18 37.86 -14.18 -31.83
N GLY A 19 38.93 -14.88 -31.44
CA GLY A 19 38.86 -16.16 -30.75
C GLY A 19 38.03 -16.06 -29.47
N ALA A 20 36.99 -16.87 -29.39
CA ALA A 20 36.23 -17.09 -28.18
C ALA A 20 37.18 -17.68 -27.12
N HIS A 21 37.59 -16.85 -26.16
CA HIS A 21 37.98 -17.38 -24.86
C HIS A 21 36.73 -18.05 -24.29
N ALA A 22 36.84 -19.35 -24.00
CA ALA A 22 35.89 -20.06 -23.19
C ALA A 22 35.90 -19.44 -21.78
N GLY A 23 35.18 -18.34 -21.61
CA GLY A 23 34.80 -17.85 -20.29
C GLY A 23 33.91 -18.92 -19.67
N SER A 24 34.31 -19.43 -18.51
CA SER A 24 33.46 -20.28 -17.69
C SER A 24 32.12 -19.58 -17.48
N ALA A 25 31.05 -20.10 -18.07
CA ALA A 25 29.70 -19.59 -17.82
C ALA A 25 29.41 -19.75 -16.31
N GLN A 26 29.36 -18.63 -15.58
CA GLN A 26 28.98 -18.63 -14.19
C GLN A 26 27.53 -19.12 -14.08
N SER A 27 27.28 -20.09 -13.21
CA SER A 27 25.93 -20.64 -12.97
C SER A 27 24.96 -19.52 -12.55
N ALA A 28 23.73 -19.55 -13.05
CA ALA A 28 22.70 -18.58 -12.70
C ALA A 28 22.40 -18.60 -11.19
N PRO A 29 22.00 -17.47 -10.59
CA PRO A 29 21.55 -17.42 -9.19
C PRO A 29 20.42 -18.43 -8.95
N GLU A 30 20.46 -19.11 -7.80
CA GLU A 30 19.43 -20.04 -7.33
C GLU A 30 19.44 -20.08 -5.80
N TYR A 31 18.30 -20.30 -5.16
CA TYR A 31 18.28 -20.51 -3.72
C TYR A 31 18.83 -21.89 -3.38
N ARG A 32 19.78 -21.90 -2.46
CA ARG A 32 20.31 -23.10 -1.80
C ARG A 32 20.17 -22.86 -0.33
N ALA A 33 19.11 -23.41 0.23
CA ALA A 33 18.65 -22.98 1.54
C ALA A 33 18.54 -24.13 2.55
N LEU A 34 18.65 -23.76 3.83
CA LEU A 34 18.44 -24.66 4.96
C LEU A 34 17.38 -24.08 5.88
N TRP A 35 16.38 -24.91 6.25
CA TRP A 35 15.65 -24.66 7.48
C TRP A 35 16.50 -25.08 8.67
N VAL A 36 16.77 -24.12 9.56
CA VAL A 36 17.51 -24.34 10.80
C VAL A 36 16.53 -24.19 11.96
N GLU A 37 15.95 -25.31 12.37
CA GLU A 37 14.93 -25.40 13.41
C GLU A 37 15.55 -25.59 14.80
N THR A 38 14.94 -25.01 15.86
CA THR A 38 15.50 -25.04 17.22
C THR A 38 14.92 -26.14 18.12
N PHE A 39 14.29 -27.16 17.54
CA PHE A 39 13.97 -28.42 18.23
C PHE A 39 15.20 -29.32 18.32
N ASN A 40 15.97 -29.50 17.23
CA ASN A 40 17.16 -30.36 17.20
C ASN A 40 18.46 -29.66 16.81
N THR A 41 18.39 -28.42 16.30
CA THR A 41 19.58 -27.62 15.99
C THR A 41 19.83 -26.59 17.08
N PRO A 42 20.86 -26.76 17.91
CA PRO A 42 21.23 -25.74 18.87
C PRO A 42 21.68 -24.46 18.14
N LEU A 43 21.18 -23.31 18.61
CA LEU A 43 21.41 -21.97 18.06
C LEU A 43 21.57 -20.92 19.18
N GLY A 44 22.00 -21.36 20.36
CA GLY A 44 22.03 -20.53 21.56
C GLY A 44 23.35 -19.81 21.81
N THR A 45 24.47 -20.39 21.38
CA THR A 45 25.83 -19.92 21.67
C THR A 45 26.63 -19.63 20.41
N ARG A 46 27.78 -18.93 20.52
CA ARG A 46 28.64 -18.65 19.35
C ARG A 46 29.10 -19.93 18.67
N ALA A 47 29.58 -20.90 19.45
CA ALA A 47 30.05 -22.18 18.93
C ALA A 47 28.95 -22.98 18.20
N GLU A 48 27.70 -22.86 18.63
CA GLU A 48 26.57 -23.48 17.94
C GLU A 48 26.27 -22.80 16.60
N ILE A 49 26.25 -21.47 16.59
CA ILE A 49 26.03 -20.66 15.40
C ILE A 49 27.16 -20.86 14.39
N ASP A 50 28.41 -20.87 14.83
CA ASP A 50 29.58 -21.10 13.98
C ASP A 50 29.51 -22.46 13.27
N ARG A 51 28.97 -23.50 13.93
CA ARG A 51 28.77 -24.81 13.30
C ARG A 51 27.64 -24.81 12.27
N VAL A 52 26.60 -24.00 12.46
CA VAL A 52 25.55 -23.79 11.44
C VAL A 52 26.13 -23.09 10.21
N ILE A 53 26.95 -22.05 10.42
CA ILE A 53 27.66 -21.36 9.34
C ILE A 53 28.60 -22.32 8.60
N ALA A 54 29.41 -23.09 9.31
CA ALA A 54 30.31 -24.08 8.70
C ALA A 54 29.55 -25.14 7.89
N SER A 55 28.37 -25.56 8.36
CA SER A 55 27.48 -26.47 7.62
C SER A 55 26.97 -25.83 6.33
N ALA A 56 26.57 -24.56 6.38
CA ALA A 56 26.13 -23.82 5.21
C ALA A 56 27.26 -23.66 4.17
N GLU A 57 28.48 -23.33 4.61
CA GLU A 57 29.67 -23.25 3.74
C GLU A 57 30.00 -24.61 3.11
N ALA A 58 29.99 -25.68 3.90
CA ALA A 58 30.24 -27.05 3.42
C ALA A 58 29.23 -27.48 2.34
N GLY A 59 27.98 -27.07 2.48
CA GLY A 59 26.92 -27.33 1.51
C GLY A 59 26.83 -26.31 0.36
N ARG A 60 27.65 -25.26 0.35
CA ARG A 60 27.53 -24.10 -0.57
C ARG A 60 26.11 -23.51 -0.58
N ILE A 61 25.53 -23.44 0.60
CA ILE A 61 24.22 -22.85 0.92
C ILE A 61 24.38 -21.32 0.93
N ASN A 62 23.39 -20.62 0.39
CA ASN A 62 23.39 -19.16 0.28
C ASN A 62 22.23 -18.49 1.03
N ALA A 63 21.36 -19.26 1.68
CA ALA A 63 20.33 -18.73 2.56
C ALA A 63 20.05 -19.64 3.77
N ILE A 64 19.97 -19.06 4.96
CA ILE A 64 19.65 -19.74 6.22
C ILE A 64 18.29 -19.24 6.71
N PHE A 65 17.36 -20.16 6.92
CA PHE A 65 16.03 -19.90 7.48
C PHE A 65 16.02 -20.35 8.94
N ALA A 66 16.48 -19.46 9.84
CA ALA A 66 16.74 -19.78 11.24
C ALA A 66 15.53 -19.54 12.13
N GLN A 67 15.12 -20.56 12.89
CA GLN A 67 13.97 -20.48 13.77
C GLN A 67 14.26 -19.61 14.99
N VAL A 68 13.75 -18.38 14.98
CA VAL A 68 14.03 -17.37 16.02
C VAL A 68 12.83 -17.06 16.91
N ARG A 69 11.63 -17.51 16.50
CA ARG A 69 10.40 -17.51 17.30
C ARG A 69 9.74 -18.88 17.21
N ARG A 70 9.58 -19.57 18.35
CA ARG A 70 9.07 -20.96 18.37
C ARG A 70 7.72 -21.10 19.06
N ARG A 71 7.56 -20.53 20.25
CA ARG A 71 6.35 -20.64 21.09
C ARG A 71 6.07 -19.32 21.80
N GLY A 72 5.88 -18.23 21.05
CA GLY A 72 5.70 -16.91 21.67
C GLY A 72 6.90 -16.48 22.54
N ASP A 73 8.08 -16.95 22.14
CA ASP A 73 9.37 -16.75 22.79
C ASP A 73 10.46 -16.52 21.74
N SER A 74 11.57 -15.88 22.14
CA SER A 74 12.59 -15.36 21.23
C SER A 74 14.00 -15.91 21.48
N TRP A 75 14.77 -16.06 20.39
CA TRP A 75 16.22 -16.34 20.36
C TRP A 75 17.03 -15.06 20.11
N TYR A 76 16.50 -13.89 20.51
CA TYR A 76 17.07 -12.57 20.24
C TYR A 76 16.69 -11.59 21.35
N LEU A 77 17.54 -10.61 21.67
CA LEU A 77 17.44 -9.82 22.90
C LEU A 77 16.56 -8.58 22.77
N ASP A 78 16.58 -7.90 21.63
CA ASP A 78 15.67 -6.80 21.33
C ASP A 78 14.33 -7.35 20.82
N THR A 79 13.43 -7.65 21.74
CA THR A 79 12.21 -8.41 21.48
C THR A 79 11.03 -7.85 22.30
N LEU A 80 9.81 -8.01 21.76
CA LEU A 80 8.57 -7.75 22.49
C LEU A 80 8.05 -8.99 23.24
N GLU A 81 8.62 -10.17 22.96
CA GLU A 81 8.27 -11.42 23.60
C GLU A 81 9.35 -11.86 24.60
N PRO A 82 9.02 -12.69 25.60
CA PRO A 82 10.05 -13.24 26.49
C PRO A 82 11.13 -14.00 25.74
N LEU A 83 12.34 -14.00 26.29
CA LEU A 83 13.39 -14.90 25.85
C LEU A 83 12.95 -16.35 26.02
N THR A 84 13.46 -17.21 25.14
CA THR A 84 13.19 -18.64 25.24
C THR A 84 13.63 -19.23 26.57
N GLN A 85 12.86 -20.23 27.03
CA GLN A 85 13.16 -20.99 28.24
C GLN A 85 13.99 -22.25 27.95
N VAL A 86 14.36 -22.47 26.68
CA VAL A 86 15.31 -23.51 26.30
C VAL A 86 16.65 -23.23 26.99
N ALA A 87 17.21 -24.26 27.62
CA ALA A 87 18.49 -24.13 28.31
C ALA A 87 19.64 -23.85 27.32
N ASN A 88 20.71 -23.23 27.81
CA ASN A 88 21.93 -22.94 27.04
C ASN A 88 21.71 -22.03 25.82
N VAL A 89 20.74 -21.13 25.90
CA VAL A 89 20.58 -20.04 24.93
C VAL A 89 21.17 -18.77 25.55
N GLY A 90 21.98 -18.05 24.77
CA GLY A 90 22.77 -16.92 25.23
C GLY A 90 24.06 -17.31 25.96
N GLU A 91 24.99 -16.36 26.03
CA GLU A 91 26.21 -16.45 26.84
C GLU A 91 26.10 -15.40 27.95
N PRO A 92 25.81 -15.82 29.21
CA PRO A 92 25.70 -14.88 30.30
C PRO A 92 27.07 -14.33 30.70
N ASP A 93 27.14 -13.05 31.08
CA ASP A 93 28.31 -12.50 31.75
C ASP A 93 28.50 -13.10 33.16
N SER A 94 29.56 -12.70 33.84
CA SER A 94 29.86 -13.09 35.22
C SER A 94 28.78 -12.69 36.24
N SER A 95 27.83 -11.84 35.87
CA SER A 95 26.66 -11.46 36.67
C SER A 95 25.37 -12.20 36.27
N GLY A 96 25.46 -13.16 35.34
CA GLY A 96 24.32 -13.96 34.87
C GLY A 96 23.45 -13.26 33.82
N ARG A 97 23.84 -12.08 33.31
CA ARG A 97 23.07 -11.35 32.29
C ARG A 97 23.44 -11.86 30.91
N TRP A 98 22.43 -12.13 30.07
CA TRP A 98 22.66 -12.51 28.68
C TRP A 98 23.42 -11.40 27.95
N THR A 99 24.59 -11.73 27.39
CA THR A 99 25.39 -10.77 26.62
C THR A 99 25.46 -11.08 25.14
N LEU A 100 25.23 -12.34 24.75
CA LEU A 100 25.10 -12.73 23.35
C LEU A 100 23.65 -12.60 22.91
N ASP A 101 23.45 -11.87 21.81
CA ASP A 101 22.24 -11.97 20.98
C ASP A 101 22.48 -13.00 19.86
N PRO A 102 21.88 -14.20 19.92
CA PRO A 102 22.14 -15.27 18.97
C PRO A 102 21.78 -14.91 17.53
N LEU A 103 20.63 -14.26 17.32
CA LEU A 103 20.19 -13.86 15.98
C LEU A 103 21.12 -12.82 15.38
N LYS A 104 21.48 -11.79 16.15
CA LYS A 104 22.40 -10.75 15.68
C LYS A 104 23.75 -11.35 15.27
N TYR A 105 24.31 -12.23 16.10
CA TYR A 105 25.58 -12.89 15.78
C TYR A 105 25.47 -13.77 14.52
N LEU A 106 24.37 -14.52 14.35
CA LEU A 106 24.12 -15.31 13.14
C LEU A 106 24.11 -14.43 11.88
N ILE A 107 23.39 -13.29 11.92
CA ILE A 107 23.31 -12.33 10.81
C ILE A 107 24.72 -11.83 10.44
N GLU A 108 25.47 -11.34 11.44
CA GLU A 108 26.83 -10.83 11.23
C GLU A 108 27.75 -11.89 10.60
N GLN A 109 27.71 -13.14 11.09
CA GLN A 109 28.54 -14.21 10.55
C GLN A 109 28.10 -14.67 9.15
N ALA A 110 26.80 -14.75 8.88
CA ALA A 110 26.27 -15.17 7.59
C ALA A 110 26.55 -14.12 6.49
N HIS A 111 26.34 -12.84 6.79
CA HIS A 111 26.53 -11.74 5.83
C HIS A 111 27.97 -11.58 5.36
N THR A 112 28.96 -11.79 6.26
CA THR A 112 30.38 -11.79 5.86
C THR A 112 30.74 -12.86 4.83
N ARG A 113 29.86 -13.86 4.65
CA ARG A 113 30.00 -14.98 3.70
C ARG A 113 29.03 -14.90 2.53
N GLY A 114 28.26 -13.82 2.41
CA GLY A 114 27.23 -13.66 1.38
C GLY A 114 26.06 -14.62 1.52
N ILE A 115 25.76 -15.06 2.75
CA ILE A 115 24.63 -15.94 3.07
C ILE A 115 23.49 -15.08 3.62
N GLU A 116 22.31 -15.17 3.02
CA GLU A 116 21.11 -14.51 3.54
C GLU A 116 20.61 -15.15 4.84
N VAL A 117 20.06 -14.33 5.73
CA VAL A 117 19.38 -14.79 6.95
C VAL A 117 17.91 -14.40 6.90
N HIS A 118 17.07 -15.43 6.92
CA HIS A 118 15.61 -15.34 6.99
C HIS A 118 15.16 -15.75 8.38
N ALA A 119 14.47 -14.85 9.10
CA ALA A 119 13.91 -15.15 10.41
C ALA A 119 12.71 -16.11 10.27
N PHE A 120 12.93 -17.40 10.52
CA PHE A 120 11.86 -18.40 10.60
C PHE A 120 11.11 -18.22 11.92
N VAL A 121 9.83 -17.85 11.80
CA VAL A 121 8.92 -17.60 12.90
C VAL A 121 7.70 -18.52 12.81
N ILE A 122 7.41 -19.23 13.91
CA ILE A 122 6.12 -19.91 14.08
C ILE A 122 5.08 -18.84 14.40
N ILE A 123 3.98 -18.78 13.65
CA ILE A 123 2.94 -17.76 13.81
C ILE A 123 1.89 -18.17 14.85
N GLY A 124 1.09 -19.19 14.53
CA GLY A 124 -0.10 -19.53 15.31
C GLY A 124 0.19 -20.18 16.66
N ALA A 125 1.20 -21.06 16.75
CA ALA A 125 1.40 -21.90 17.93
C ALA A 125 2.30 -21.24 18.98
N VAL A 126 1.75 -20.93 20.16
CA VAL A 126 2.43 -20.14 21.20
C VAL A 126 2.74 -20.90 22.48
N TYR A 127 2.24 -22.12 22.68
CA TYR A 127 2.62 -22.94 23.85
C TYR A 127 2.40 -24.43 23.56
N ASN A 128 3.11 -25.34 24.22
CA ASN A 128 2.97 -26.79 23.96
C ASN A 128 2.96 -27.70 25.20
N ALA A 129 2.66 -27.16 26.39
CA ALA A 129 2.63 -27.93 27.65
C ALA A 129 1.28 -27.80 28.37
N HIS A 130 1.05 -28.68 29.35
CA HIS A 130 -0.20 -28.70 30.11
C HIS A 130 -0.08 -27.70 31.26
N PRO A 131 -0.93 -26.67 31.33
CA PRO A 131 -0.77 -25.59 32.30
C PRO A 131 -0.80 -26.09 33.76
N THR A 132 -1.57 -27.15 34.05
CA THR A 132 -1.68 -27.72 35.40
C THR A 132 -0.79 -28.94 35.67
N ILE A 133 -0.17 -29.56 34.65
CA ILE A 133 0.69 -30.76 34.84
C ILE A 133 2.14 -30.39 34.62
N THR A 134 2.46 -29.80 33.47
CA THR A 134 3.83 -29.43 33.08
C THR A 134 4.21 -28.04 33.57
N GLY A 135 3.23 -27.23 33.97
CA GLY A 135 3.40 -25.85 34.43
C GLY A 135 3.07 -24.83 33.34
N LEU A 136 3.29 -23.56 33.67
CA LEU A 136 3.10 -22.41 32.77
C LEU A 136 4.45 -21.95 32.20
N PRO A 137 4.46 -21.16 31.10
CA PRO A 137 5.65 -20.42 30.72
C PRO A 137 6.16 -19.60 31.92
N ARG A 138 7.47 -19.67 32.18
CA ARG A 138 8.13 -19.02 33.33
C ARG A 138 7.92 -17.50 33.34
N ASP A 139 8.10 -16.85 32.20
CA ASP A 139 7.96 -15.39 32.11
C ASP A 139 6.47 -14.97 32.12
N PRO A 140 6.03 -14.14 33.09
CA PRO A 140 4.64 -13.69 33.17
C PRO A 140 4.18 -12.86 31.96
N LYS A 141 5.10 -12.27 31.18
CA LYS A 141 4.78 -11.50 29.96
C LYS A 141 4.48 -12.38 28.74
N HIS A 142 4.70 -13.68 28.83
CA HIS A 142 4.42 -14.60 27.73
C HIS A 142 2.95 -14.55 27.31
N ALA A 143 2.66 -14.51 26.01
CA ALA A 143 1.30 -14.35 25.47
C ALA A 143 0.27 -15.33 26.07
N PHE A 144 0.68 -16.59 26.28
CA PHE A 144 -0.14 -17.59 26.97
C PHE A 144 -0.54 -17.19 28.40
N ASN A 145 0.38 -16.64 29.19
CA ASN A 145 0.10 -16.20 30.57
C ASN A 145 -0.80 -14.97 30.62
N GLN A 146 -0.77 -14.13 29.58
CA GLN A 146 -1.54 -12.89 29.54
C GLN A 146 -2.94 -13.08 28.95
N ASN A 147 -3.09 -14.01 28.00
CA ASN A 147 -4.24 -14.04 27.09
C ASN A 147 -4.85 -15.44 26.90
N PHE A 148 -4.40 -16.44 27.64
CA PHE A 148 -4.98 -17.79 27.57
C PHE A 148 -5.40 -18.26 28.95
N TRP A 149 -4.54 -18.06 29.95
CA TRP A 149 -4.65 -18.61 31.29
C TRP A 149 -4.81 -17.55 32.38
N ASP A 150 -5.83 -17.69 33.22
CA ASP A 150 -6.04 -16.90 34.43
C ASP A 150 -5.34 -17.58 35.62
N ARG A 151 -4.25 -16.99 36.07
CA ARG A 151 -3.48 -17.48 37.23
C ARG A 151 -4.27 -17.40 38.54
N SER A 152 -5.24 -16.49 38.67
CA SER A 152 -6.01 -16.33 39.91
C SER A 152 -7.00 -17.47 40.13
N THR A 153 -7.56 -18.00 39.05
CA THR A 153 -8.53 -19.10 39.06
C THR A 153 -7.92 -20.44 38.68
N SER A 154 -6.65 -20.47 38.23
CA SER A 154 -5.99 -21.66 37.69
C SER A 154 -6.80 -22.34 36.59
N ALA A 155 -7.34 -21.52 35.68
CA ALA A 155 -8.17 -21.96 34.57
C ALA A 155 -7.91 -21.11 33.32
N LEU A 156 -8.41 -21.55 32.17
CA LEU A 156 -8.46 -20.71 30.97
C LEU A 156 -9.40 -19.51 31.21
N TYR A 157 -9.07 -18.34 30.63
CA TYR A 157 -10.04 -17.26 30.57
C TYR A 157 -11.35 -17.74 29.90
N PRO A 158 -12.53 -17.29 30.38
CA PRO A 158 -13.80 -17.55 29.72
C PRO A 158 -13.74 -17.21 28.23
N THR A 159 -14.46 -17.96 27.38
CA THR A 159 -14.46 -17.69 25.92
C THR A 159 -14.97 -16.30 25.57
N SER A 160 -15.88 -15.76 26.38
CA SER A 160 -16.43 -14.41 26.25
C SER A 160 -15.47 -13.29 26.68
N ASP A 161 -14.35 -13.64 27.34
CA ASP A 161 -13.34 -12.66 27.73
C ASP A 161 -12.51 -12.28 26.50
N LEU A 162 -12.42 -10.97 26.20
CA LEU A 162 -11.63 -10.45 25.06
C LEU A 162 -10.12 -10.71 25.19
N ARG A 163 -9.65 -11.10 26.39
CA ARG A 163 -8.28 -11.57 26.58
C ARG A 163 -8.09 -12.99 26.08
N GLN A 164 -9.13 -13.79 25.88
CA GLN A 164 -8.99 -15.17 25.46
C GLN A 164 -8.67 -15.25 23.96
N TRP A 165 -7.39 -15.39 23.63
CA TRP A 165 -6.92 -15.41 22.24
C TRP A 165 -6.83 -16.81 21.62
N SER A 166 -7.15 -17.87 22.36
CA SER A 166 -7.07 -19.24 21.82
C SER A 166 -8.08 -19.50 20.71
N THR A 167 -7.62 -20.16 19.65
CA THR A 167 -8.52 -20.88 18.74
C THR A 167 -8.98 -22.20 19.39
N ARG A 168 -10.15 -22.72 19.02
CA ARG A 168 -10.80 -23.88 19.69
C ARG A 168 -11.41 -24.87 18.71
N ALA A 169 -11.59 -26.12 19.15
CA ALA A 169 -12.24 -27.20 18.41
C ALA A 169 -13.62 -27.57 18.98
N LEU A 170 -14.52 -28.14 18.16
CA LEU A 170 -15.76 -28.77 18.61
C LEU A 170 -15.66 -30.31 18.69
N PRO A 171 -16.33 -30.96 19.67
CA PRO A 171 -17.17 -30.36 20.70
C PRO A 171 -16.35 -29.74 21.85
N HIS A 172 -16.89 -28.64 22.42
CA HIS A 172 -16.27 -27.81 23.47
C HIS A 172 -15.97 -28.58 24.78
N ASN A 173 -16.49 -29.79 24.93
CA ASN A 173 -16.38 -30.65 26.10
C ASN A 173 -15.95 -32.09 25.75
N ALA A 174 -15.22 -32.31 24.65
CA ALA A 174 -14.58 -33.60 24.41
C ALA A 174 -13.65 -33.94 25.58
N THR A 175 -14.19 -34.64 26.57
CA THR A 175 -13.46 -35.31 27.64
C THR A 175 -12.93 -36.58 27.00
N GLY A 176 -11.69 -36.50 26.56
CA GLY A 176 -11.11 -37.47 25.66
C GLY A 176 -9.72 -37.04 25.28
N THR A 177 -8.79 -37.35 26.18
CA THR A 177 -7.38 -37.56 25.89
C THR A 177 -7.18 -38.10 24.48
N THR A 178 -6.48 -37.37 23.62
CA THR A 178 -5.07 -37.67 23.41
C THR A 178 -4.18 -36.45 23.73
N PHE A 179 -3.70 -36.20 24.96
CA PHE A 179 -4.00 -36.76 26.28
C PHE A 179 -4.21 -35.56 27.26
N ASP A 180 -5.43 -35.43 27.80
CA ASP A 180 -5.95 -34.55 28.87
C ASP A 180 -6.02 -33.03 28.61
N GLY A 181 -7.21 -32.52 28.24
CA GLY A 181 -7.65 -31.20 28.72
C GLY A 181 -7.65 -29.97 27.79
N GLN A 182 -7.63 -30.18 26.46
CA GLN A 182 -7.78 -29.21 25.33
C GLN A 182 -6.51 -28.56 24.76
N ARG A 183 -6.09 -29.06 23.59
CA ARG A 183 -5.08 -28.52 22.65
C ARG A 183 -5.37 -29.07 21.25
N PHE A 184 -4.81 -28.47 20.20
CA PHE A 184 -4.73 -29.12 18.89
C PHE A 184 -3.42 -29.92 18.84
N GLY A 185 -3.51 -31.24 18.96
CA GLY A 185 -2.33 -32.04 19.26
C GLY A 185 -1.66 -31.56 20.55
N ALA A 186 -0.35 -31.33 20.53
CA ALA A 186 0.38 -30.90 21.72
C ALA A 186 0.33 -29.39 22.02
N GLU A 187 -0.32 -28.57 21.20
CA GLU A 187 -0.06 -27.12 21.11
C GLU A 187 -1.29 -26.20 21.27
N TRP A 188 -1.02 -24.99 21.76
CA TRP A 188 -1.97 -23.89 21.91
C TRP A 188 -1.77 -22.87 20.79
N TYR A 189 -2.84 -22.54 20.08
CA TYR A 189 -2.82 -21.65 18.93
C TYR A 189 -3.56 -20.34 19.19
N ILE A 190 -3.00 -19.23 18.72
CA ILE A 190 -3.70 -17.96 18.56
C ILE A 190 -4.77 -18.11 17.47
N ASP A 191 -5.93 -17.49 17.68
CA ASP A 191 -6.97 -17.36 16.67
C ASP A 191 -6.71 -16.16 15.74
N PHE A 192 -6.51 -16.42 14.44
CA PHE A 192 -6.37 -15.37 13.42
C PHE A 192 -7.62 -14.50 13.27
N GLY A 193 -8.79 -14.99 13.67
CA GLY A 193 -10.03 -14.23 13.74
C GLY A 193 -10.13 -13.32 14.96
N HIS A 194 -9.19 -13.35 15.91
CA HIS A 194 -9.18 -12.44 17.05
C HIS A 194 -8.36 -11.18 16.74
N PRO A 195 -8.98 -9.97 16.65
CA PRO A 195 -8.30 -8.76 16.20
C PRO A 195 -7.06 -8.39 17.02
N ALA A 196 -7.17 -8.46 18.35
CA ALA A 196 -6.05 -8.13 19.24
C ALA A 196 -4.89 -9.13 19.13
N ALA A 197 -5.17 -10.42 18.87
CA ALA A 197 -4.14 -11.45 18.80
C ALA A 197 -3.39 -11.41 17.46
N SER A 198 -4.13 -11.12 16.38
CA SER A 198 -3.57 -10.80 15.06
C SER A 198 -2.66 -9.57 15.14
N ALA A 199 -3.15 -8.46 15.71
CA ALA A 199 -2.39 -7.23 15.88
C ALA A 199 -1.10 -7.45 16.70
N TYR A 200 -1.22 -8.08 17.87
CA TYR A 200 -0.06 -8.43 18.71
C TYR A 200 1.03 -9.17 17.93
N THR A 201 0.65 -10.19 17.15
CA THR A 201 1.63 -10.99 16.42
C THR A 201 2.26 -10.19 15.28
N VAL A 202 1.50 -9.32 14.59
CA VAL A 202 2.05 -8.39 13.59
C VAL A 202 3.04 -7.42 14.23
N ASP A 203 2.74 -6.89 15.41
CA ASP A 203 3.61 -5.93 16.10
C ASP A 203 4.94 -6.57 16.52
N VAL A 204 4.89 -7.78 17.09
CA VAL A 204 6.09 -8.57 17.43
C VAL A 204 7.00 -8.77 16.22
N LEU A 205 6.42 -9.19 15.10
CA LEU A 205 7.18 -9.52 13.89
C LEU A 205 7.68 -8.27 13.15
N THR A 206 6.91 -7.18 13.19
CA THR A 206 7.33 -5.88 12.64
C THR A 206 8.45 -5.27 13.47
N HIS A 207 8.42 -5.44 14.80
CA HIS A 207 9.53 -5.07 15.68
C HIS A 207 10.79 -5.86 15.34
N LEU A 208 10.71 -7.19 15.21
CA LEU A 208 11.82 -8.04 14.78
C LEU A 208 12.45 -7.56 13.46
N VAL A 209 11.66 -7.30 12.43
CA VAL A 209 12.17 -6.79 11.13
C VAL A 209 12.79 -5.41 11.26
N ARG A 210 12.31 -4.56 12.17
CA ARG A 210 12.85 -3.23 12.41
C ARG A 210 14.22 -3.23 13.08
N GLN A 211 14.43 -4.15 14.04
CA GLN A 211 15.63 -4.12 14.89
C GLN A 211 16.82 -4.91 14.31
N TYR A 212 16.57 -5.88 13.44
CA TYR A 212 17.61 -6.77 12.93
C TYR A 212 17.82 -6.61 11.43
N ASP A 213 19.06 -6.72 10.98
CA ASP A 213 19.41 -6.66 9.56
C ASP A 213 19.09 -7.97 8.82
N LEU A 214 17.81 -8.35 8.83
CA LEU A 214 17.31 -9.56 8.19
C LEU A 214 17.17 -9.38 6.67
N ASP A 215 17.48 -10.42 5.90
CA ASP A 215 17.18 -10.47 4.46
C ASP A 215 15.72 -10.85 4.21
N GLY A 216 15.15 -11.65 5.12
CA GLY A 216 13.74 -12.03 5.05
C GLY A 216 13.11 -12.41 6.38
N ILE A 217 11.79 -12.48 6.35
CA ILE A 217 10.96 -13.09 7.38
C ILE A 217 10.26 -14.30 6.77
N HIS A 218 10.30 -15.42 7.48
CA HIS A 218 9.81 -16.71 7.02
C HIS A 218 8.72 -17.25 7.93
N LEU A 219 7.51 -17.35 7.40
CA LEU A 219 6.30 -17.66 8.16
C LEU A 219 6.03 -19.17 8.15
N ASP A 220 6.11 -19.81 9.31
CA ASP A 220 5.60 -21.17 9.49
C ASP A 220 4.33 -21.15 10.33
N ARG A 221 3.47 -22.13 10.08
CA ARG A 221 2.19 -22.29 10.79
C ARG A 221 1.34 -21.04 10.77
N ILE A 222 1.39 -20.31 9.65
CA ILE A 222 0.41 -19.31 9.25
C ILE A 222 -0.81 -20.01 8.65
N ARG A 223 -1.58 -20.66 9.52
CA ARG A 223 -2.72 -21.50 9.18
C ARG A 223 -3.45 -21.90 10.46
N TYR A 224 -4.69 -22.34 10.34
CA TYR A 224 -5.32 -23.01 11.45
C TYR A 224 -4.69 -24.40 11.68
N PRO A 225 -4.71 -24.91 12.92
CA PRO A 225 -4.09 -26.19 13.24
C PRO A 225 -4.74 -27.35 12.49
N GLU A 226 -3.96 -28.41 12.27
CA GLU A 226 -4.53 -29.66 11.76
C GLU A 226 -5.47 -30.23 12.83
N ALA A 227 -6.78 -30.07 12.66
CA ALA A 227 -7.70 -30.90 13.43
C ALA A 227 -7.43 -32.37 13.05
N PRO A 228 -7.21 -33.27 14.03
CA PRO A 228 -7.15 -34.69 13.73
C PRO A 228 -8.49 -35.10 13.11
N ILE A 229 -8.43 -35.67 11.90
CA ILE A 229 -9.48 -36.61 11.49
C ILE A 229 -9.06 -37.92 12.12
N ASP A 230 -9.78 -38.35 13.15
CA ASP A 230 -9.78 -39.76 13.49
C ASP A 230 -10.27 -40.53 12.26
N GLN A 231 -9.40 -41.34 11.67
CA GLN A 231 -9.82 -42.47 10.86
C GLN A 231 -9.06 -43.70 11.35
N PRO A 232 -9.81 -44.78 11.64
CA PRO A 232 -9.71 -45.93 10.74
C PRO A 232 -11.06 -46.46 10.28
N ALA A 233 -10.99 -47.31 9.26
CA ALA A 233 -12.08 -48.06 8.66
C ALA A 233 -13.07 -48.61 9.70
N GLY A 234 -14.35 -48.26 9.55
CA GLY A 234 -15.42 -48.74 10.43
C GLY A 234 -15.84 -47.75 11.52
N GLY A 235 -16.37 -46.58 11.13
CA GLY A 235 -17.39 -45.91 11.92
C GLY A 235 -16.94 -44.99 13.06
N ILE A 236 -16.16 -43.94 12.77
CA ILE A 236 -16.20 -42.64 13.50
C ILE A 236 -16.15 -41.47 12.50
N ALA A 237 -16.69 -41.66 11.29
CA ALA A 237 -16.78 -40.63 10.26
C ALA A 237 -17.80 -39.50 10.57
N ALA A 238 -18.35 -39.42 11.79
CA ALA A 238 -19.50 -38.57 12.10
C ALA A 238 -19.20 -37.26 12.83
N TRP A 239 -17.97 -37.03 13.32
CA TRP A 239 -17.68 -35.92 14.25
C TRP A 239 -16.54 -35.05 13.78
N GLY A 240 -16.72 -34.35 12.65
CA GLY A 240 -15.74 -33.41 12.09
C GLY A 240 -15.30 -32.35 13.10
N ILE A 241 -14.21 -32.65 13.83
CA ILE A 241 -13.52 -31.73 14.73
C ILE A 241 -13.09 -30.53 13.88
N ASN A 242 -13.68 -29.37 14.19
CA ASN A 242 -13.50 -28.16 13.41
C ASN A 242 -12.94 -27.04 14.27
N VAL A 243 -12.07 -26.22 13.69
CA VAL A 243 -11.25 -25.20 14.38
C VAL A 243 -11.79 -23.78 14.20
N GLY A 244 -11.37 -22.81 15.01
CA GLY A 244 -11.76 -21.40 14.85
C GLY A 244 -12.94 -20.92 15.69
N TYR A 245 -13.40 -21.68 16.69
CA TYR A 245 -14.58 -21.34 17.49
C TYR A 245 -14.27 -20.50 18.75
N ASN A 246 -13.38 -19.51 18.63
CA ASN A 246 -13.32 -18.47 19.64
C ASN A 246 -14.61 -17.62 19.58
N ASP A 247 -15.20 -17.24 20.72
CA ASP A 247 -16.47 -16.51 20.72
C ASP A 247 -16.35 -15.15 20.01
N THR A 248 -15.19 -14.48 20.10
CA THR A 248 -14.92 -13.25 19.33
C THR A 248 -15.02 -13.51 17.83
N SER A 249 -14.35 -14.55 17.32
CA SER A 249 -14.38 -14.96 15.91
C SER A 249 -15.79 -15.35 15.46
N VAL A 250 -16.51 -16.13 16.27
CA VAL A 250 -17.88 -16.56 15.99
C VAL A 250 -18.84 -15.37 15.96
N ASN A 251 -18.72 -14.43 16.89
CA ASN A 251 -19.55 -13.23 16.91
C ASN A 251 -19.30 -12.34 15.69
N ARG A 252 -18.03 -12.13 15.31
CA ARG A 252 -17.68 -11.40 14.08
C ARG A 252 -18.28 -12.06 12.83
N PHE A 253 -18.17 -13.39 12.73
CA PHE A 253 -18.77 -14.14 11.63
C PHE A 253 -20.30 -14.03 11.61
N ARG A 254 -20.96 -14.18 12.77
CA ARG A 254 -22.41 -14.02 12.90
C ARG A 254 -22.86 -12.62 12.51
N THR A 255 -22.15 -11.57 12.92
CA THR A 255 -22.44 -10.18 12.52
C THR A 255 -22.38 -10.02 11.01
N ARG A 256 -21.39 -10.65 10.35
CA ARG A 256 -21.21 -10.54 8.90
C ARG A 256 -22.21 -11.34 8.07
N TYR A 257 -22.51 -12.57 8.47
CA TYR A 257 -23.29 -13.49 7.63
C TYR A 257 -24.68 -13.78 8.17
N GLY A 258 -24.92 -13.58 9.47
CA GLY A 258 -26.22 -13.78 10.10
C GLY A 258 -26.88 -15.09 9.66
N SER A 259 -28.09 -15.00 9.15
CA SER A 259 -28.90 -16.13 8.66
C SER A 259 -28.47 -16.71 7.30
N ALA A 260 -27.49 -16.12 6.62
CA ALA A 260 -26.94 -16.66 5.38
C ALA A 260 -26.02 -17.88 5.61
N ALA A 261 -25.44 -18.00 6.80
CA ALA A 261 -24.64 -19.14 7.21
C ALA A 261 -25.47 -20.18 7.98
N THR A 262 -24.93 -21.39 8.08
CA THR A 262 -25.51 -22.50 8.85
C THR A 262 -24.77 -22.71 10.16
N TYR A 263 -25.53 -23.05 11.21
CA TYR A 263 -25.01 -23.20 12.58
C TYR A 263 -25.51 -24.50 13.23
N TYR A 264 -24.70 -25.05 14.13
CA TYR A 264 -25.11 -26.00 15.17
C TYR A 264 -25.70 -25.23 16.35
N THR A 265 -26.82 -25.70 16.89
CA THR A 265 -27.38 -25.17 18.14
C THR A 265 -26.63 -25.75 19.34
N THR A 266 -26.75 -25.12 20.52
CA THR A 266 -26.24 -25.70 21.78
C THR A 266 -26.86 -27.05 22.11
N GLU A 267 -28.08 -27.33 21.63
CA GLU A 267 -28.74 -28.64 21.79
C GLU A 267 -28.16 -29.74 20.90
N ASP A 268 -27.45 -29.38 19.83
CA ASP A 268 -26.79 -30.32 18.92
C ASP A 268 -25.43 -30.79 19.48
N ILE A 269 -24.90 -30.09 20.48
CA ILE A 269 -23.61 -30.42 21.12
C ILE A 269 -23.80 -31.66 22.00
N GLY A 270 -23.13 -32.76 21.63
CA GLY A 270 -23.16 -34.03 22.38
C GLY A 270 -24.29 -34.99 21.99
N LYS A 271 -25.15 -34.63 21.02
CA LYS A 271 -26.14 -35.55 20.43
C LYS A 271 -25.60 -36.08 19.11
N ASN A 272 -25.85 -37.37 18.80
CA ASN A 272 -25.56 -38.07 17.53
C ASN A 272 -26.42 -37.49 16.39
N VAL A 273 -26.28 -36.18 16.13
CA VAL A 273 -26.98 -35.45 15.09
C VAL A 273 -26.25 -35.77 13.80
N SER A 274 -26.84 -36.63 12.97
CA SER A 274 -26.25 -36.99 11.67
C SER A 274 -25.99 -35.73 10.84
N SER A 275 -25.03 -35.79 9.92
CA SER A 275 -24.82 -34.76 8.89
C SER A 275 -26.10 -34.35 8.16
N ASP A 276 -27.10 -35.23 8.18
CA ASP A 276 -28.40 -35.12 7.51
C ASP A 276 -29.47 -34.40 8.34
N ALA A 277 -29.16 -33.96 9.57
CA ALA A 277 -30.10 -33.12 10.31
C ALA A 277 -30.34 -31.82 9.54
N ALA A 278 -31.62 -31.59 9.23
CA ALA A 278 -32.07 -30.48 8.41
C ALA A 278 -31.46 -29.15 8.88
N PRO A 279 -30.95 -28.30 7.97
CA PRO A 279 -30.36 -27.02 8.33
C PRO A 279 -31.39 -26.18 9.10
N ARG A 280 -31.16 -25.95 10.39
CA ARG A 280 -31.95 -25.00 11.16
C ARG A 280 -31.35 -23.61 10.95
N ARG A 281 -32.07 -22.75 10.24
CA ARG A 281 -31.78 -21.32 10.22
C ARG A 281 -32.19 -20.77 11.58
N ILE A 282 -31.22 -20.43 12.41
CA ILE A 282 -31.49 -19.82 13.71
C ILE A 282 -32.04 -18.40 13.51
N GLY A 283 -33.05 -18.05 14.30
CA GLY A 283 -33.55 -16.67 14.42
C GLY A 283 -32.54 -15.79 15.14
N SER A 284 -32.75 -14.47 15.14
CA SER A 284 -31.83 -13.44 15.66
C SER A 284 -31.63 -13.43 17.20
N GLY A 285 -31.76 -14.57 17.88
CA GLY A 285 -31.64 -14.69 19.35
C GLY A 285 -31.07 -16.01 19.87
N ASP A 286 -30.79 -17.00 19.03
CA ASP A 286 -30.28 -18.32 19.46
C ASP A 286 -28.74 -18.39 19.44
N VAL A 287 -28.14 -19.00 20.46
CA VAL A 287 -26.69 -19.18 20.59
C VAL A 287 -26.27 -20.46 19.83
N GLY A 288 -25.56 -20.33 18.69
CA GLY A 288 -25.14 -21.48 17.88
C GLY A 288 -23.82 -21.30 17.10
N TYR A 289 -23.01 -22.35 16.97
CA TYR A 289 -21.68 -22.31 16.38
C TYR A 289 -21.73 -22.60 14.86
N PRO A 290 -20.95 -21.93 13.98
CA PRO A 290 -20.94 -22.22 12.53
C PRO A 290 -20.79 -23.72 12.22
N ARG A 291 -21.44 -24.26 11.18
CA ARG A 291 -21.25 -25.68 10.81
C ARG A 291 -19.88 -25.91 10.19
N THR A 292 -19.29 -27.09 10.43
CA THR A 292 -17.98 -27.46 9.88
C THR A 292 -17.92 -27.46 8.36
N GLY A 293 -18.99 -27.92 7.72
CA GLY A 293 -19.12 -27.93 6.26
C GLY A 293 -19.65 -26.64 5.66
N ASP A 294 -19.90 -25.59 6.46
CA ASP A 294 -20.42 -24.33 5.95
C ASP A 294 -19.35 -23.62 5.09
N SER A 295 -19.68 -23.33 3.84
CA SER A 295 -18.73 -22.72 2.90
C SER A 295 -18.34 -21.32 3.33
N LEU A 296 -19.27 -20.52 3.86
CA LEU A 296 -19.01 -19.15 4.30
C LEU A 296 -18.08 -19.13 5.51
N TRP A 297 -18.23 -20.06 6.45
CA TRP A 297 -17.30 -20.21 7.57
C TRP A 297 -15.89 -20.58 7.12
N ASN A 298 -15.78 -21.48 6.14
CA ASN A 298 -14.49 -21.90 5.58
C ASN A 298 -13.82 -20.77 4.79
N ASP A 299 -14.59 -20.02 4.01
CA ASP A 299 -14.13 -18.81 3.31
C ASP A 299 -13.68 -17.74 4.30
N TRP A 300 -14.47 -17.49 5.34
CA TRP A 300 -14.14 -16.49 6.36
C TRP A 300 -12.85 -16.83 7.10
N ARG A 301 -12.62 -18.11 7.44
CA ARG A 301 -11.38 -18.55 8.09
C ARG A 301 -10.17 -18.39 7.17
N ARG A 302 -10.28 -18.76 5.89
CA ARG A 302 -9.23 -18.45 4.89
C ARG A 302 -8.96 -16.96 4.82
N GLU A 303 -10.01 -16.15 4.78
CA GLU A 303 -9.90 -14.70 4.77
C GLU A 303 -9.13 -14.17 5.98
N GLN A 304 -9.32 -14.73 7.19
CA GLN A 304 -8.57 -14.28 8.37
C GLN A 304 -7.07 -14.57 8.26
N VAL A 305 -6.69 -15.76 7.78
CA VAL A 305 -5.27 -16.12 7.58
C VAL A 305 -4.64 -15.26 6.48
N THR A 306 -5.36 -15.06 5.36
CA THR A 306 -4.92 -14.21 4.25
C THR A 306 -4.77 -12.75 4.67
N ASN A 307 -5.70 -12.21 5.45
CA ASN A 307 -5.63 -10.85 5.96
C ASN A 307 -4.45 -10.67 6.91
N PHE A 308 -4.15 -11.66 7.75
CA PHE A 308 -2.93 -11.67 8.57
C PHE A 308 -1.67 -11.59 7.70
N ALA A 309 -1.57 -12.45 6.67
CA ALA A 309 -0.43 -12.45 5.74
C ALA A 309 -0.25 -11.08 5.06
N ARG A 310 -1.33 -10.50 4.54
CA ARG A 310 -1.34 -9.18 3.91
C ARG A 310 -0.93 -8.07 4.87
N ARG A 311 -1.50 -8.07 6.08
CA ARG A 311 -1.19 -7.08 7.10
C ARG A 311 0.27 -7.13 7.48
N LEU A 312 0.80 -8.32 7.72
CA LEU A 312 2.22 -8.50 8.01
C LEU A 312 3.09 -8.03 6.84
N TYR A 313 2.78 -8.46 5.60
CA TYR A 313 3.52 -8.08 4.39
C TYR A 313 3.67 -6.56 4.26
N LEU A 314 2.56 -5.84 4.39
CA LEU A 314 2.54 -4.37 4.28
C LEU A 314 3.28 -3.70 5.43
N ASN A 315 3.11 -4.17 6.67
CA ASN A 315 3.81 -3.58 7.83
C ASN A 315 5.33 -3.78 7.75
N VAL A 316 5.80 -4.99 7.40
CA VAL A 316 7.26 -5.24 7.30
C VAL A 316 7.87 -4.55 6.07
N THR A 317 7.14 -4.48 4.94
CA THR A 317 7.60 -3.77 3.74
C THR A 317 7.65 -2.26 3.98
N ALA A 318 6.72 -1.70 4.77
CA ALA A 318 6.76 -0.28 5.14
C ALA A 318 8.01 0.08 5.96
N VAL A 319 8.50 -0.85 6.79
CA VAL A 319 9.70 -0.68 7.62
C VAL A 319 10.98 -0.92 6.83
N LYS A 320 11.04 -2.03 6.09
CA LYS A 320 12.20 -2.45 5.31
C LYS A 320 11.74 -2.87 3.91
N PRO A 321 11.66 -1.94 2.93
CA PRO A 321 11.09 -2.21 1.61
C PRO A 321 11.67 -3.41 0.85
N ARG A 322 12.93 -3.76 1.11
CA ARG A 322 13.63 -4.89 0.50
C ARG A 322 13.52 -6.20 1.27
N ILE A 323 12.85 -6.24 2.44
CA ILE A 323 12.64 -7.47 3.19
C ILE A 323 11.86 -8.47 2.33
N LYS A 324 12.34 -9.71 2.29
CA LYS A 324 11.68 -10.83 1.63
C LYS A 324 10.66 -11.46 2.56
N VAL A 325 9.40 -11.56 2.14
CA VAL A 325 8.36 -12.27 2.91
C VAL A 325 8.18 -13.66 2.30
N SER A 326 8.50 -14.69 3.07
CA SER A 326 8.40 -16.09 2.63
C SER A 326 7.57 -16.92 3.60
N ALA A 327 7.08 -18.08 3.19
CA ALA A 327 6.26 -18.93 4.06
C ALA A 327 6.44 -20.42 3.75
N ALA A 328 6.52 -21.23 4.82
CA ALA A 328 6.38 -22.68 4.75
C ALA A 328 4.94 -23.03 4.41
N THR A 329 4.72 -23.42 3.15
CA THR A 329 3.38 -23.67 2.61
C THR A 329 3.05 -25.15 2.56
N ILE A 330 1.78 -25.47 2.75
CA ILE A 330 1.29 -26.84 2.90
C ILE A 330 1.20 -27.51 1.53
N ALA A 331 1.85 -28.66 1.43
CA ALA A 331 1.83 -29.57 0.28
C ALA A 331 1.52 -31.02 0.75
N PHE A 332 0.46 -31.15 1.56
CA PHE A 332 0.02 -32.43 2.08
C PHE A 332 -0.58 -33.31 0.99
N TRP A 333 -0.34 -34.61 1.10
CA TRP A 333 -0.87 -35.64 0.21
C TRP A 333 -0.69 -35.26 -1.28
N THR A 334 -1.75 -35.42 -2.06
CA THR A 334 -1.77 -35.19 -3.50
C THR A 334 -1.87 -33.70 -3.83
N GLY A 335 -1.16 -33.28 -4.87
CA GLY A 335 -1.18 -31.90 -5.34
C GLY A 335 -2.45 -31.55 -6.12
N PRO A 336 -2.52 -30.33 -6.67
CA PRO A 336 -3.70 -29.84 -7.36
C PRO A 336 -4.10 -30.67 -8.57
N VAL A 337 -3.15 -31.25 -9.32
CA VAL A 337 -3.48 -32.07 -10.49
C VAL A 337 -4.20 -33.34 -10.05
N GLY A 338 -3.62 -34.09 -9.11
CA GLY A 338 -4.21 -35.34 -8.64
C GLY A 338 -5.41 -35.15 -7.71
N SER A 339 -5.56 -33.99 -7.06
CA SER A 339 -6.72 -33.67 -6.21
C SER A 339 -7.93 -33.14 -6.99
N GLY A 340 -7.77 -32.83 -8.28
CA GLY A 340 -8.82 -32.25 -9.13
C GLY A 340 -9.02 -30.75 -8.95
N GLY A 341 -7.98 -30.01 -8.55
CA GLY A 341 -7.98 -28.56 -8.38
C GLY A 341 -7.38 -28.08 -7.06
N TRP A 342 -6.94 -26.82 -7.03
CA TRP A 342 -6.36 -26.16 -5.85
C TRP A 342 -7.31 -26.18 -4.65
N GLU A 343 -8.58 -25.90 -4.89
CA GLU A 343 -9.62 -25.75 -3.87
C GLU A 343 -9.90 -27.07 -3.13
N ARG A 344 -9.51 -28.21 -3.72
CA ARG A 344 -9.64 -29.57 -3.18
C ARG A 344 -8.39 -30.04 -2.42
N THR A 345 -7.33 -29.23 -2.38
CA THR A 345 -6.11 -29.55 -1.62
C THR A 345 -6.29 -29.26 -0.13
N GLU A 346 -5.59 -30.00 0.72
CA GLU A 346 -5.70 -29.80 2.16
C GLU A 346 -5.20 -28.43 2.64
N ALA A 347 -4.27 -27.82 1.89
CA ALA A 347 -3.85 -26.43 2.12
C ALA A 347 -5.07 -25.51 2.15
N HIS A 348 -5.96 -25.65 1.17
CA HIS A 348 -7.12 -24.78 0.99
C HIS A 348 -8.29 -25.12 1.92
N TYR A 349 -8.70 -26.39 2.01
CA TYR A 349 -9.94 -26.75 2.71
C TYR A 349 -9.74 -27.18 4.17
N ARG A 350 -8.56 -27.72 4.54
CA ARG A 350 -8.32 -28.29 5.88
C ARG A 350 -7.70 -27.27 6.83
N VAL A 351 -6.65 -26.59 6.38
CA VAL A 351 -5.84 -25.69 7.22
C VAL A 351 -6.00 -24.21 6.84
N PHE A 352 -6.78 -23.94 5.79
CA PHE A 352 -7.16 -22.59 5.33
C PHE A 352 -5.96 -21.70 4.97
N GLN A 353 -4.89 -22.30 4.47
CA GLN A 353 -3.69 -21.63 3.99
C GLN A 353 -3.78 -21.42 2.47
N ASP A 354 -4.45 -20.35 2.04
CA ASP A 354 -4.67 -20.05 0.62
C ASP A 354 -3.42 -19.44 -0.05
N TRP A 355 -2.29 -20.15 0.03
CA TRP A 355 -1.00 -19.63 -0.40
C TRP A 355 -0.90 -19.42 -1.92
N ARG A 356 -1.73 -20.09 -2.74
CA ARG A 356 -1.84 -19.77 -4.17
C ARG A 356 -2.22 -18.31 -4.38
N SER A 357 -3.28 -17.87 -3.71
CA SER A 357 -3.77 -16.49 -3.80
C SER A 357 -2.76 -15.50 -3.23
N TRP A 358 -2.00 -15.87 -2.20
CA TRP A 358 -0.97 -15.00 -1.62
C TRP A 358 0.15 -14.68 -2.60
N VAL A 359 0.59 -15.68 -3.36
CA VAL A 359 1.60 -15.54 -4.41
C VAL A 359 1.04 -14.70 -5.59
N GLN A 360 -0.19 -14.99 -6.04
CA GLN A 360 -0.82 -14.26 -7.14
C GLN A 360 -1.10 -12.80 -6.81
N GLU A 361 -1.55 -12.52 -5.59
CA GLU A 361 -1.77 -11.16 -5.10
C GLU A 361 -0.44 -10.42 -4.88
N GLY A 362 0.63 -11.15 -4.55
CA GLY A 362 1.94 -10.57 -4.28
C GLY A 362 2.17 -10.19 -2.82
N ILE A 363 1.42 -10.79 -1.89
CA ILE A 363 1.62 -10.69 -0.43
C ILE A 363 2.54 -11.81 0.10
N LEU A 364 3.12 -12.60 -0.80
CA LEU A 364 4.17 -13.58 -0.53
C LEU A 364 5.23 -13.47 -1.64
N ASP A 365 6.47 -13.13 -1.27
CA ASP A 365 7.56 -12.96 -2.22
C ASP A 365 8.18 -14.30 -2.65
N LEU A 366 8.26 -15.25 -1.70
CA LEU A 366 8.85 -16.57 -1.89
C LEU A 366 7.98 -17.67 -1.24
N ALA A 367 7.40 -18.54 -2.07
CA ALA A 367 6.71 -19.74 -1.59
C ALA A 367 7.71 -20.88 -1.35
N THR A 368 7.63 -21.55 -0.20
CA THR A 368 8.46 -22.71 0.12
C THR A 368 7.57 -23.91 0.47
N PRO A 369 6.87 -24.52 -0.50
CA PRO A 369 6.01 -25.66 -0.24
C PRO A 369 6.79 -26.81 0.39
N MET A 370 6.26 -27.33 1.49
CA MET A 370 6.78 -28.48 2.22
C MET A 370 6.41 -29.76 1.46
N ILE A 371 7.05 -30.00 0.31
CA ILE A 371 6.84 -31.18 -0.56
C ILE A 371 7.54 -32.40 0.05
N TYR A 372 7.25 -32.66 1.33
CA TYR A 372 7.88 -33.73 2.10
C TYR A 372 7.30 -35.06 1.66
N LYS A 373 8.07 -35.76 0.82
CA LYS A 373 7.70 -37.01 0.17
C LYS A 373 8.89 -37.95 0.14
N ARG A 374 8.63 -39.24 0.36
CA ARG A 374 9.61 -40.32 0.31
C ARG A 374 9.88 -40.69 -1.14
N GLU A 375 11.12 -40.55 -1.56
CA GLU A 375 11.54 -40.78 -2.95
C GLU A 375 11.39 -42.25 -3.36
N HIS A 376 11.63 -43.18 -2.43
CA HIS A 376 11.50 -44.62 -2.63
C HIS A 376 10.04 -45.10 -2.73
N SER A 377 9.05 -44.29 -2.33
CA SER A 377 7.62 -44.59 -2.46
C SER A 377 7.10 -44.10 -3.81
N ALA A 378 6.62 -45.00 -4.66
CA ALA A 378 6.09 -44.64 -5.99
C ALA A 378 4.91 -43.65 -5.88
N LEU A 379 4.02 -43.84 -4.90
CA LEU A 379 2.90 -42.93 -4.65
C LEU A 379 3.38 -41.53 -4.24
N GLU A 380 4.28 -41.46 -3.26
CA GLU A 380 4.75 -40.17 -2.77
C GLU A 380 5.62 -39.44 -3.80
N ARG A 381 6.31 -40.17 -4.68
CA ARG A 381 7.03 -39.59 -5.82
C ARG A 381 6.09 -38.92 -6.81
N THR A 382 4.97 -39.56 -7.18
CA THR A 382 3.93 -38.93 -8.01
C THR A 382 3.36 -37.68 -7.35
N GLN A 383 3.13 -37.72 -6.03
CA GLN A 383 2.67 -36.55 -5.28
C GLN A 383 3.72 -35.42 -5.25
N TYR A 384 5.01 -35.77 -5.16
CA TYR A 384 6.11 -34.82 -5.25
C TYR A 384 6.11 -34.10 -6.59
N ASP A 385 6.02 -34.86 -7.69
CA ASP A 385 6.06 -34.30 -9.05
C ASP A 385 4.83 -33.42 -9.35
N ASP A 386 3.65 -33.79 -8.85
CA ASP A 386 2.41 -32.97 -8.93
C ASP A 386 2.61 -31.61 -8.24
N TRP A 387 3.01 -31.61 -6.96
CA TRP A 387 3.26 -30.36 -6.22
C TRP A 387 4.41 -29.54 -6.82
N LEU A 388 5.47 -30.19 -7.30
CA LEU A 388 6.60 -29.49 -7.91
C LEU A 388 6.18 -28.79 -9.21
N SER A 389 5.41 -29.47 -10.06
CA SER A 389 4.89 -28.90 -11.31
C SER A 389 3.98 -27.69 -11.06
N PHE A 390 3.05 -27.82 -10.10
CA PHE A 390 2.19 -26.72 -9.68
C PHE A 390 3.00 -25.52 -9.16
N THR A 391 3.99 -25.78 -8.31
CA THR A 391 4.84 -24.75 -7.70
C THR A 391 5.61 -23.95 -8.75
N LYS A 392 6.24 -24.63 -9.70
CA LYS A 392 6.98 -24.02 -10.83
C LYS A 392 6.06 -23.16 -11.69
N THR A 393 4.89 -23.70 -12.05
CA THR A 393 3.89 -23.00 -12.87
C THR A 393 3.36 -21.75 -12.18
N LEU A 394 3.08 -21.82 -10.88
CA LEU A 394 2.57 -20.69 -10.11
C LEU A 394 3.61 -19.57 -10.01
N ALA A 395 4.87 -19.89 -9.70
CA ALA A 395 5.95 -18.91 -9.64
C ALA A 395 6.14 -18.20 -10.99
N ALA A 396 6.27 -18.98 -12.07
CA ALA A 396 6.45 -18.44 -13.42
C ALA A 396 5.28 -17.53 -13.86
N SER A 397 4.04 -17.93 -13.58
CA SER A 397 2.85 -17.16 -14.00
C SER A 397 2.56 -15.92 -13.14
N SER A 398 3.00 -15.90 -11.89
CA SER A 398 2.81 -14.78 -10.97
C SER A 398 3.96 -13.76 -10.97
N GLY A 399 5.10 -14.12 -11.57
CA GLY A 399 6.32 -13.32 -11.47
C GLY A 399 6.90 -13.29 -10.05
N ARG A 400 6.57 -14.28 -9.21
CA ARG A 400 7.11 -14.49 -7.86
C ARG A 400 8.02 -15.70 -7.82
N GLN A 401 8.74 -15.87 -6.72
CA GLN A 401 9.69 -16.96 -6.58
C GLN A 401 9.10 -18.12 -5.79
N SER A 402 9.60 -19.32 -6.08
CA SER A 402 9.32 -20.52 -5.29
C SER A 402 10.51 -21.46 -5.23
N VAL A 403 10.68 -22.10 -4.08
CA VAL A 403 11.69 -23.15 -3.88
C VAL A 403 11.02 -24.46 -3.51
N ALA A 404 11.58 -25.59 -3.94
CA ALA A 404 11.09 -26.89 -3.51
C ALA A 404 11.55 -27.18 -2.07
N GLY A 405 10.60 -27.29 -1.14
CA GLY A 405 10.88 -27.70 0.24
C GLY A 405 11.01 -29.21 0.35
N LEU A 406 12.24 -29.69 0.55
CA LEU A 406 12.59 -31.11 0.53
C LEU A 406 12.64 -31.67 1.95
N GLY A 407 11.89 -32.75 2.20
CA GLY A 407 11.91 -33.48 3.46
C GLY A 407 13.14 -34.39 3.54
N ALA A 408 14.32 -33.82 3.75
CA ALA A 408 15.58 -34.57 3.86
C ALA A 408 15.50 -35.62 4.98
N TYR A 409 14.80 -35.30 6.08
CA TYR A 409 14.58 -36.21 7.21
C TYR A 409 13.72 -37.44 6.90
N LEU A 410 13.09 -37.52 5.72
CA LEU A 410 12.31 -38.68 5.26
C LEU A 410 13.08 -39.57 4.30
N ASN A 411 14.26 -39.14 3.85
CA ASN A 411 14.98 -39.76 2.75
C ASN A 411 16.44 -40.04 3.13
N GLY A 412 17.02 -41.08 2.53
CA GLY A 412 18.46 -41.23 2.47
C GLY A 412 19.06 -40.13 1.59
N VAL A 413 20.37 -39.90 1.69
CA VAL A 413 21.06 -38.82 0.96
C VAL A 413 20.75 -38.88 -0.53
N GLU A 414 20.82 -40.06 -1.15
CA GLU A 414 20.56 -40.31 -2.56
C GLU A 414 19.14 -39.89 -2.98
N GLY A 415 18.14 -40.16 -2.13
CA GLY A 415 16.75 -39.78 -2.40
C GLY A 415 16.57 -38.26 -2.42
N THR A 416 17.17 -37.58 -1.44
CA THR A 416 17.14 -36.11 -1.37
C THR A 416 17.87 -35.46 -2.53
N LEU A 417 19.04 -35.97 -2.93
CA LEU A 417 19.79 -35.46 -4.08
C LEU A 417 19.01 -35.61 -5.40
N ARG A 418 18.31 -36.73 -5.61
CA ARG A 418 17.44 -36.91 -6.78
C ARG A 418 16.26 -35.95 -6.81
N GLN A 419 15.60 -35.72 -5.67
CA GLN A 419 14.54 -34.72 -5.58
C GLN A 419 15.06 -33.32 -5.90
N ALA A 420 16.21 -32.95 -5.35
CA ALA A 420 16.86 -31.66 -5.64
C ALA A 420 17.19 -31.51 -7.13
N ARG A 421 17.71 -32.57 -7.78
CA ARG A 421 17.93 -32.54 -9.24
C ARG A 421 16.64 -32.35 -10.01
N ARG A 422 15.54 -33.05 -9.66
CA ARG A 422 14.24 -32.83 -10.32
C ARG A 422 13.73 -31.40 -10.13
N ALA A 423 13.95 -30.80 -8.96
CA ALA A 423 13.58 -29.42 -8.70
C ALA A 423 14.35 -28.42 -9.57
N LEU A 424 15.68 -28.57 -9.66
CA LEU A 424 16.58 -27.66 -10.37
C LEU A 424 16.69 -27.95 -11.88
N ALA A 425 16.22 -29.11 -12.35
CA ALA A 425 16.22 -29.43 -13.76
C ALA A 425 15.35 -28.45 -14.56
N ARG A 426 15.97 -27.84 -15.58
CA ARG A 426 15.29 -27.25 -16.74
C ARG A 426 14.99 -28.42 -17.69
N ALA A 427 13.76 -28.56 -18.18
CA ALA A 427 13.18 -29.74 -18.85
C ALA A 427 14.13 -30.61 -19.72
N PRO A 428 13.80 -31.92 -19.90
CA PRO A 428 12.92 -32.25 -21.02
C PRO A 428 11.67 -33.05 -20.61
N PHE A 429 11.17 -32.85 -19.40
CA PHE A 429 9.85 -33.36 -19.01
C PHE A 429 8.83 -32.22 -19.18
N GLU A 430 8.12 -32.31 -20.31
CA GLU A 430 7.06 -31.41 -20.79
C GLU A 430 7.53 -30.00 -21.23
N THR A 431 7.27 -29.71 -22.51
CA THR A 431 7.57 -28.43 -23.16
C THR A 431 6.87 -27.29 -22.42
N GLY A 432 7.66 -26.38 -21.83
CA GLY A 432 7.17 -25.13 -21.24
C GLY A 432 7.47 -24.93 -19.75
N ASN A 433 8.00 -25.93 -19.02
CA ASN A 433 8.21 -25.81 -17.57
C ASN A 433 9.59 -25.23 -17.22
N THR A 434 9.62 -24.16 -16.40
CA THR A 434 10.84 -23.55 -15.85
C THR A 434 11.39 -24.37 -14.68
N ALA A 435 12.69 -24.25 -14.36
CA ALA A 435 13.22 -24.78 -13.10
C ALA A 435 12.57 -24.05 -11.90
N ALA A 436 12.55 -24.69 -10.72
CA ALA A 436 12.24 -23.97 -9.50
C ALA A 436 13.36 -22.94 -9.23
N ASP A 437 13.07 -21.86 -8.50
CA ASP A 437 14.07 -20.82 -8.19
C ASP A 437 15.12 -21.30 -7.18
N GLY A 438 14.97 -22.52 -6.66
CA GLY A 438 15.95 -23.20 -5.83
C GLY A 438 15.35 -24.35 -5.01
N VAL A 439 16.10 -24.78 -4.00
CA VAL A 439 15.72 -25.83 -3.05
C VAL A 439 15.99 -25.40 -1.61
N ILE A 440 15.15 -25.89 -0.70
CA ILE A 440 15.33 -25.71 0.74
C ILE A 440 15.16 -27.05 1.46
N PHE A 441 16.12 -27.42 2.31
CA PHE A 441 16.13 -28.72 2.98
C PHE A 441 15.59 -28.61 4.40
N TYR A 442 14.55 -29.40 4.71
CA TYR A 442 14.05 -29.58 6.07
C TYR A 442 14.61 -30.87 6.67
N ALA A 443 15.41 -30.79 7.73
CA ALA A 443 16.03 -29.58 8.31
C ALA A 443 17.52 -29.84 8.53
N LEU A 444 18.32 -28.81 8.80
CA LEU A 444 19.76 -28.99 9.09
C LEU A 444 20.00 -30.09 10.14
N GLY A 445 19.16 -30.16 11.18
CA GLY A 445 19.34 -31.09 12.28
C GLY A 445 20.56 -30.70 13.14
N SER A 446 20.99 -31.58 14.02
CA SER A 446 22.06 -31.21 14.96
C SER A 446 23.39 -31.01 14.23
N THR A 447 24.05 -29.90 14.53
CA THR A 447 25.43 -29.62 14.11
C THR A 447 26.45 -30.07 15.16
N ALA A 448 25.97 -30.57 16.31
CA ALA A 448 26.82 -31.00 17.41
C ALA A 448 27.34 -32.42 17.21
N GLY A 449 28.53 -32.52 16.59
CA GLY A 449 29.29 -33.74 16.43
C GLY A 449 29.09 -34.43 15.08
N THR A 450 30.13 -35.10 14.59
CA THR A 450 30.16 -35.86 13.32
C THR A 450 29.46 -37.22 13.43
N THR A 451 28.53 -37.41 14.36
CA THR A 451 27.90 -38.71 14.62
C THR A 451 26.57 -38.84 13.89
N VAL A 452 26.38 -39.99 13.25
CA VAL A 452 25.21 -40.36 12.44
C VAL A 452 23.85 -40.17 13.16
N GLY A 453 23.82 -40.23 14.49
CA GLY A 453 22.58 -40.17 15.28
C GLY A 453 21.71 -38.93 15.06
N ASN A 454 22.30 -37.78 14.74
CA ASN A 454 21.59 -36.50 14.72
C ASN A 454 21.57 -35.77 13.36
N SER A 455 21.79 -36.49 12.26
CA SER A 455 21.78 -35.89 10.92
C SER A 455 20.40 -35.58 10.36
N THR A 456 20.42 -34.79 9.27
CA THR A 456 19.28 -34.41 8.44
C THR A 456 18.63 -35.57 7.67
N SER A 457 19.30 -36.71 7.47
CA SER A 457 18.80 -37.79 6.62
C SER A 457 18.13 -38.93 7.41
N ALA A 458 17.22 -39.66 6.75
CA ALA A 458 16.68 -40.92 7.28
C ALA A 458 17.58 -42.11 6.91
N ALA A 459 17.48 -43.18 7.70
CA ALA A 459 17.82 -44.51 7.20
C ALA A 459 16.64 -45.03 6.34
N VAL A 460 16.93 -45.62 5.18
CA VAL A 460 15.91 -46.10 4.25
C VAL A 460 16.13 -47.58 3.96
N THR A 461 15.19 -48.40 4.45
CA THR A 461 15.13 -49.83 4.16
C THR A 461 14.84 -50.03 2.67
N THR A 462 15.73 -50.71 1.95
CA THR A 462 15.58 -51.05 0.54
C THR A 462 15.40 -49.81 -0.35
N ASN A 463 16.44 -49.01 -0.46
CA ASN A 463 16.45 -47.83 -1.31
C ASN A 463 16.84 -48.22 -2.75
N PRO A 464 15.94 -48.08 -3.74
CA PRO A 464 16.26 -48.40 -5.14
C PRO A 464 17.27 -47.44 -5.77
N PHE A 465 17.59 -46.34 -5.07
CA PHE A 465 18.50 -45.29 -5.55
C PHE A 465 19.91 -45.37 -4.99
N SER A 466 20.17 -46.30 -4.04
CA SER A 466 21.49 -46.54 -3.46
C SER A 466 22.53 -46.87 -4.52
N TYR A 467 23.76 -46.36 -4.32
CA TYR A 467 24.88 -46.64 -5.19
C TYR A 467 26.10 -47.18 -4.41
N PRO A 468 26.83 -48.18 -4.94
CA PRO A 468 26.39 -49.13 -5.96
C PRO A 468 25.37 -50.13 -5.38
N ALA A 469 24.52 -50.71 -6.24
CA ALA A 469 23.46 -51.68 -5.95
C ALA A 469 22.08 -51.12 -5.50
N ALA A 470 21.15 -51.16 -6.45
CA ALA A 470 19.73 -50.88 -6.25
C ALA A 470 19.09 -51.88 -5.27
N GLY A 471 18.22 -51.39 -4.39
CA GLY A 471 17.48 -52.22 -3.45
C GLY A 471 18.23 -52.52 -2.14
N LEU A 472 19.38 -51.87 -1.90
CA LEU A 472 20.09 -51.95 -0.63
C LEU A 472 19.58 -50.93 0.40
N ASN A 473 19.70 -51.26 1.68
CA ASN A 473 19.46 -50.35 2.79
C ASN A 473 20.44 -49.17 2.74
N THR A 474 19.93 -47.93 2.80
CA THR A 474 20.76 -46.75 3.01
C THR A 474 20.81 -46.46 4.51
N PRO A 475 21.98 -46.57 5.17
CA PRO A 475 22.08 -46.20 6.58
C PRO A 475 21.90 -44.70 6.74
N LYS A 476 21.53 -44.28 7.95
CA LYS A 476 21.62 -42.86 8.32
C LYS A 476 23.08 -42.39 8.12
N ARG A 477 23.29 -41.17 7.62
CA ARG A 477 24.62 -40.58 7.34
C ARG A 477 24.83 -39.32 8.14
N THR A 478 26.02 -38.73 8.15
CA THR A 478 26.27 -37.44 8.83
C THR A 478 25.81 -36.25 7.97
N ASN A 479 25.73 -35.05 8.55
CA ASN A 479 25.51 -33.85 7.77
C ASN A 479 26.68 -33.54 6.82
N ASP A 480 27.92 -33.82 7.24
CA ASP A 480 29.12 -33.68 6.38
C ASP A 480 29.00 -34.54 5.11
N ASP A 481 28.52 -35.77 5.25
CA ASP A 481 28.25 -36.68 4.14
C ASP A 481 27.16 -36.12 3.21
N PHE A 482 26.08 -35.58 3.78
CA PHE A 482 25.02 -34.96 2.98
C PHE A 482 25.54 -33.75 2.17
N PHE A 483 26.32 -32.86 2.79
CA PHE A 483 26.92 -31.70 2.12
C PHE A 483 27.98 -32.09 1.08
N ALA A 484 28.77 -33.14 1.34
CA ALA A 484 29.64 -33.72 0.34
C ALA A 484 28.82 -34.24 -0.87
N GLY A 485 27.70 -34.93 -0.63
CA GLY A 485 26.80 -35.36 -1.69
C GLY A 485 26.27 -34.22 -2.57
N LEU A 486 25.96 -33.07 -1.96
CA LEU A 486 25.55 -31.87 -2.71
C LEU A 486 26.67 -31.28 -3.58
N THR A 487 27.90 -31.22 -3.04
CA THR A 487 29.01 -30.46 -3.64
C THR A 487 30.00 -31.26 -4.47
N THR A 488 30.02 -32.59 -4.32
CA THR A 488 30.92 -33.51 -5.04
C THR A 488 30.19 -34.73 -5.62
N SER A 489 28.92 -34.98 -5.23
CA SER A 489 28.20 -36.24 -5.51
C SER A 489 28.85 -37.50 -4.91
N ALA A 490 29.79 -37.32 -3.98
CA ALA A 490 30.50 -38.37 -3.25
C ALA A 490 30.36 -38.17 -1.74
N ALA A 491 30.54 -39.25 -0.97
CA ALA A 491 30.72 -39.16 0.48
C ALA A 491 32.05 -38.49 0.83
N ARG A 492 32.17 -37.98 2.06
CA ARG A 492 33.44 -37.46 2.56
C ARG A 492 34.46 -38.60 2.78
N SER A 493 33.98 -39.83 3.04
CA SER A 493 34.81 -41.04 2.98
C SER A 493 35.14 -41.39 1.54
N ASP A 494 36.41 -41.62 1.26
CA ASP A 494 37.03 -41.85 -0.07
C ASP A 494 36.49 -43.01 -0.92
N SER A 495 35.51 -43.78 -0.46
CA SER A 495 35.08 -45.05 -1.10
C SER A 495 33.59 -45.19 -1.41
N THR A 496 32.70 -44.25 -1.04
CA THR A 496 31.25 -44.36 -1.32
C THR A 496 30.74 -43.17 -2.13
N LEU A 497 30.28 -43.41 -3.36
CA LEU A 497 29.50 -42.43 -4.13
C LEU A 497 28.03 -42.52 -3.73
N PHE A 498 27.34 -41.38 -3.62
CA PHE A 498 25.90 -41.40 -3.37
C PHE A 498 25.11 -41.68 -4.65
N GLU A 499 25.59 -41.20 -5.78
CA GLU A 499 24.86 -41.32 -7.04
C GLU A 499 25.77 -41.76 -8.17
N ASP A 500 25.16 -42.10 -9.31
CA ASP A 500 25.88 -42.44 -10.53
C ASP A 500 26.89 -41.31 -10.85
N PRO A 501 28.19 -41.61 -11.02
CA PRO A 501 29.20 -40.62 -11.35
C PRO A 501 28.94 -39.86 -12.67
N ALA A 502 28.02 -40.34 -13.52
CA ALA A 502 27.55 -39.58 -14.67
C ALA A 502 26.71 -38.35 -14.30
N TYR A 503 26.13 -38.28 -13.10
CA TYR A 503 25.43 -37.10 -12.65
C TYR A 503 26.42 -36.05 -12.11
N PRO A 504 26.36 -34.80 -12.59
CA PRO A 504 27.17 -33.74 -12.02
C PRO A 504 26.73 -33.42 -10.58
N SER A 505 27.67 -32.84 -9.82
CA SER A 505 27.35 -32.22 -8.53
C SER A 505 26.29 -31.14 -8.71
N LEU A 506 25.31 -31.14 -7.80
CA LEU A 506 24.25 -30.13 -7.73
C LEU A 506 24.84 -28.74 -7.51
N PHE A 507 25.73 -28.61 -6.53
CA PHE A 507 26.29 -27.35 -6.08
C PHE A 507 27.79 -27.28 -6.37
N ALA A 508 28.19 -27.49 -7.63
CA ALA A 508 29.60 -27.56 -8.05
C ALA A 508 30.38 -26.24 -7.88
N THR A 509 29.71 -25.10 -7.80
CA THR A 509 30.27 -23.76 -7.53
C THR A 509 29.34 -22.99 -6.60
N THR A 510 29.81 -21.98 -5.88
CA THR A 510 28.96 -21.06 -5.12
C THR A 510 28.20 -20.11 -6.04
N VAL A 511 26.95 -19.77 -5.71
CA VAL A 511 26.12 -18.81 -6.44
C VAL A 511 25.39 -17.90 -5.45
N PRO A 512 25.10 -16.64 -5.81
CA PRO A 512 24.33 -15.76 -4.96
C PRO A 512 22.85 -16.20 -4.92
N PRO A 513 22.09 -15.81 -3.88
CA PRO A 513 20.63 -15.92 -3.89
C PRO A 513 20.01 -15.14 -5.06
N PRO A 514 18.85 -15.57 -5.58
CA PRO A 514 18.13 -14.84 -6.60
C PRO A 514 17.65 -13.46 -6.12
N ASP A 515 17.88 -12.43 -6.94
CA ASP A 515 17.26 -11.12 -6.78
C ASP A 515 15.74 -11.18 -6.95
N MET A 516 15.02 -10.24 -6.34
CA MET A 516 13.58 -10.05 -6.52
C MET A 516 13.33 -8.70 -7.22
N PRO A 517 13.14 -8.67 -8.56
CA PRO A 517 13.03 -7.41 -9.32
C PRO A 517 11.95 -6.46 -8.80
N TRP A 518 10.83 -7.00 -8.30
CA TRP A 518 9.75 -6.21 -7.71
C TRP A 518 10.12 -5.54 -6.36
N LYS A 519 11.26 -5.88 -5.76
CA LYS A 519 11.83 -5.25 -4.55
C LYS A 519 13.06 -4.41 -4.87
N THR A 520 13.90 -4.83 -5.82
CA THR A 520 15.16 -4.14 -6.18
C THR A 520 14.95 -3.00 -7.17
N ALA A 521 14.00 -3.13 -8.10
CA ALA A 521 13.59 -2.12 -9.07
C ALA A 521 12.05 -2.06 -9.19
N PRO A 522 11.35 -1.68 -8.10
CA PRO A 522 9.90 -1.69 -8.06
C PRO A 522 9.31 -0.66 -9.03
N THR A 523 8.26 -1.05 -9.74
CA THR A 523 7.46 -0.17 -10.60
C THR A 523 6.08 0.15 -10.01
N LEU A 524 5.69 -0.57 -8.95
CA LEU A 524 4.41 -0.45 -8.27
C LEU A 524 4.62 -0.08 -6.81
N GLY A 525 3.64 0.61 -6.23
CA GLY A 525 3.58 0.90 -4.80
C GLY A 525 2.53 0.07 -4.07
N HIS A 526 2.36 0.36 -2.79
CA HIS A 526 1.39 -0.29 -1.92
C HIS A 526 0.70 0.75 -1.05
N VAL A 527 -0.40 0.35 -0.41
CA VAL A 527 -1.13 1.19 0.55
C VAL A 527 -1.67 0.33 1.68
N MET A 528 -1.64 0.90 2.88
CA MET A 528 -2.30 0.35 4.05
C MET A 528 -2.98 1.44 4.86
N GLY A 529 -3.99 1.07 5.64
CA GLY A 529 -4.68 2.02 6.51
C GLY A 529 -5.66 1.32 7.43
N PHE A 530 -6.34 2.13 8.23
CA PHE A 530 -7.43 1.67 9.10
C PHE A 530 -8.75 2.31 8.69
N ALA A 531 -9.81 1.52 8.69
CA ALA A 531 -11.19 1.92 8.57
C ALA A 531 -11.77 2.06 9.98
N LEU A 532 -11.87 3.30 10.47
CA LEU A 532 -12.35 3.61 11.82
C LEU A 532 -13.58 4.52 11.73
N ASP A 533 -14.54 4.35 12.63
CA ASP A 533 -15.64 5.31 12.78
C ASP A 533 -15.21 6.62 13.47
N ALA A 534 -16.17 7.50 13.73
CA ALA A 534 -15.92 8.80 14.36
C ALA A 534 -15.38 8.68 15.81
N ASP A 535 -15.68 7.58 16.50
CA ASP A 535 -15.22 7.29 17.86
C ASP A 535 -13.87 6.51 17.87
N GLY A 536 -13.31 6.25 16.68
CA GLY A 536 -12.08 5.49 16.51
C GLY A 536 -12.25 3.98 16.62
N GLN A 537 -13.48 3.46 16.58
CA GLN A 537 -13.73 2.02 16.61
C GLN A 537 -13.54 1.40 15.22
N PRO A 538 -12.98 0.17 15.15
CA PRO A 538 -12.74 -0.50 13.88
C PRO A 538 -14.03 -0.91 13.17
N LEU A 539 -14.11 -0.58 11.87
CA LEU A 539 -15.20 -1.00 11.00
C LEU A 539 -14.88 -2.37 10.36
N ASP A 540 -15.11 -3.45 11.13
CA ASP A 540 -14.87 -4.84 10.68
C ASP A 540 -15.65 -5.17 9.41
N GLY A 541 -14.94 -5.59 8.36
CA GLY A 541 -15.55 -5.96 7.10
C GLY A 541 -15.95 -4.80 6.19
N ALA A 542 -15.61 -3.55 6.55
CA ALA A 542 -15.83 -2.39 5.70
C ALA A 542 -15.13 -2.53 4.34
N PHE A 543 -15.80 -2.11 3.26
CA PHE A 543 -15.18 -2.05 1.95
C PHE A 543 -14.56 -0.69 1.73
N VAL A 544 -13.24 -0.67 1.53
CA VAL A 544 -12.49 0.52 1.14
C VAL A 544 -12.24 0.48 -0.35
N THR A 545 -12.59 1.54 -1.05
CA THR A 545 -12.31 1.71 -2.48
C THR A 545 -11.41 2.91 -2.68
N LEU A 546 -10.26 2.67 -3.27
CA LEU A 546 -9.24 3.64 -3.64
C LEU A 546 -9.43 4.01 -5.11
N VAL A 547 -9.55 5.31 -5.37
CA VAL A 547 -9.84 5.89 -6.66
C VAL A 547 -8.65 6.74 -7.09
N PRO A 548 -8.01 6.45 -8.24
CA PRO A 548 -6.92 7.27 -8.75
C PRO A 548 -7.43 8.63 -9.23
N ARG A 549 -6.63 9.68 -9.03
CA ARG A 549 -6.91 11.04 -9.54
C ARG A 549 -6.49 11.21 -11.00
N SER A 550 -5.52 10.42 -11.46
CA SER A 550 -5.06 10.43 -12.85
C SER A 550 -5.92 9.55 -13.76
N VAL A 551 -6.26 10.05 -14.95
CA VAL A 551 -6.99 9.29 -15.97
C VAL A 551 -6.18 8.07 -16.42
N GLY A 552 -6.81 6.88 -16.43
CA GLY A 552 -6.23 5.65 -16.96
C GLY A 552 -5.74 4.64 -15.91
N ALA A 553 -5.61 5.03 -14.64
CA ALA A 553 -5.38 4.07 -13.55
C ALA A 553 -6.73 3.46 -13.09
N ALA A 554 -6.71 2.18 -12.72
CA ALA A 554 -7.92 1.48 -12.26
C ALA A 554 -8.07 1.59 -10.73
N SER A 555 -9.32 1.79 -10.27
CA SER A 555 -9.67 1.73 -8.86
C SER A 555 -9.30 0.38 -8.25
N ARG A 556 -9.10 0.36 -6.93
CA ARG A 556 -8.78 -0.84 -6.16
C ARG A 556 -9.63 -0.87 -4.91
N SER A 557 -10.06 -2.06 -4.50
CA SER A 557 -10.82 -2.20 -3.27
C SER A 557 -10.21 -3.27 -2.39
N ALA A 558 -10.30 -3.05 -1.08
CA ALA A 558 -9.95 -4.02 -0.05
C ALA A 558 -11.03 -4.03 1.02
N ARG A 559 -11.12 -5.16 1.73
CA ARG A 559 -11.96 -5.26 2.90
C ARG A 559 -11.12 -5.09 4.16
N ALA A 560 -11.64 -4.33 5.11
CA ALA A 560 -11.03 -4.18 6.43
C ALA A 560 -11.17 -5.47 7.26
N ASP A 561 -10.12 -5.84 8.00
CA ASP A 561 -10.12 -6.92 8.99
C ASP A 561 -10.83 -6.51 10.29
N GLY A 562 -10.86 -7.39 11.28
CA GLY A 562 -11.56 -7.12 12.54
C GLY A 562 -10.94 -6.04 13.42
N GLY A 563 -9.71 -5.61 13.11
CA GLY A 563 -9.09 -4.44 13.70
C GLY A 563 -9.24 -3.18 12.84
N GLY A 564 -10.06 -3.23 11.79
CA GLY A 564 -10.25 -2.15 10.83
C GLY A 564 -9.12 -2.03 9.81
N PHE A 565 -8.07 -2.87 9.88
CA PHE A 565 -6.94 -2.76 8.97
C PHE A 565 -7.35 -3.17 7.56
N TYR A 566 -6.98 -2.38 6.57
CA TYR A 566 -7.08 -2.75 5.16
C TYR A 566 -5.75 -2.47 4.45
N GLY A 567 -5.55 -3.15 3.32
CA GLY A 567 -4.35 -2.94 2.52
C GLY A 567 -4.52 -3.42 1.09
N VAL A 568 -3.81 -2.76 0.17
CA VAL A 568 -3.73 -3.13 -1.24
C VAL A 568 -2.26 -3.13 -1.66
N VAL A 569 -1.84 -4.20 -2.33
CA VAL A 569 -0.48 -4.33 -2.86
C VAL A 569 -0.46 -4.13 -4.38
N GLY A 570 0.71 -3.75 -4.93
CA GLY A 570 0.94 -3.78 -6.37
C GLY A 570 0.06 -2.79 -7.14
N ILE A 571 -0.06 -1.57 -6.64
CA ILE A 571 -0.86 -0.51 -7.27
C ILE A 571 0.03 0.47 -8.04
N ALA A 572 -0.50 1.03 -9.13
CA ALA A 572 0.24 1.96 -9.96
C ALA A 572 0.61 3.23 -9.16
N PRO A 573 1.78 3.84 -9.40
CA PRO A 573 2.12 5.13 -8.80
C PRO A 573 1.15 6.24 -9.20
N GLY A 574 0.88 7.17 -8.30
CA GLY A 574 -0.02 8.30 -8.55
C GLY A 574 -0.72 8.81 -7.29
N ALA A 575 -1.52 9.86 -7.46
CA ALA A 575 -2.40 10.36 -6.41
C ALA A 575 -3.70 9.55 -6.38
N TYR A 576 -4.14 9.18 -5.18
CA TYR A 576 -5.36 8.43 -4.92
C TYR A 576 -6.14 9.09 -3.80
N SER A 577 -7.46 9.07 -3.89
CA SER A 577 -8.35 9.26 -2.74
C SER A 577 -9.19 8.00 -2.58
N GLY A 578 -10.12 7.96 -1.63
CA GLY A 578 -10.97 6.78 -1.50
C GLY A 578 -12.23 7.00 -0.70
N ARG A 579 -13.05 5.96 -0.68
CA ARG A 579 -14.32 5.92 0.04
C ARG A 579 -14.48 4.60 0.76
N ILE A 580 -15.02 4.67 1.97
CA ILE A 580 -15.44 3.51 2.74
C ILE A 580 -16.96 3.41 2.71
N VAL A 581 -17.45 2.18 2.56
CA VAL A 581 -18.86 1.85 2.73
C VAL A 581 -18.99 0.72 3.73
N HIS A 582 -19.74 0.96 4.83
CA HIS A 582 -20.06 -0.05 5.84
C HIS A 582 -21.46 0.18 6.42
N GLY A 583 -22.44 -0.62 5.98
CA GLY A 583 -23.85 -0.36 6.30
C GLY A 583 -24.29 1.01 5.75
N THR A 584 -24.79 1.88 6.63
CA THR A 584 -25.11 3.29 6.31
C THR A 584 -23.93 4.24 6.44
N THR A 585 -22.82 3.78 7.02
CA THR A 585 -21.63 4.60 7.24
C THR A 585 -20.87 4.79 5.95
N GLN A 586 -20.57 6.05 5.63
CA GLN A 586 -19.72 6.44 4.51
C GLN A 586 -18.63 7.38 5.02
N LEU A 587 -17.38 7.04 4.74
CA LEU A 587 -16.22 7.84 5.14
C LEU A 587 -15.32 8.09 3.93
N ALA A 588 -14.52 9.15 4.00
CA ALA A 588 -13.52 9.46 2.99
C ALA A 588 -12.13 8.95 3.40
N VAL A 589 -11.34 8.57 2.40
CA VAL A 589 -9.89 8.45 2.51
C VAL A 589 -9.32 9.66 1.78
N CYS A 590 -8.72 10.57 2.55
CA CYS A 590 -8.09 11.76 2.01
C CYS A 590 -6.99 11.42 1.03
N GLU A 591 -6.68 12.36 0.15
CA GLU A 591 -5.71 12.19 -0.91
C GLU A 591 -4.34 11.78 -0.37
N PHE A 592 -3.75 10.78 -1.00
CA PHE A 592 -2.43 10.27 -0.69
C PHE A 592 -1.68 9.88 -1.97
N ALA A 593 -0.34 9.93 -1.90
CA ALA A 593 0.53 9.56 -3.00
C ALA A 593 1.04 8.14 -2.85
N VAL A 594 0.96 7.38 -3.94
CA VAL A 594 1.55 6.05 -4.08
C VAL A 594 2.87 6.19 -4.84
N THR A 595 3.95 5.69 -4.25
CA THR A 595 5.29 5.70 -4.83
C THR A 595 5.82 4.26 -5.02
N PRO A 596 6.58 3.98 -6.10
CA PRO A 596 7.11 2.65 -6.35
C PRO A 596 7.94 2.12 -5.17
N GLY A 597 7.68 0.88 -4.76
CA GLY A 597 8.43 0.20 -3.70
C GLY A 597 8.13 0.68 -2.29
N HIS A 598 7.16 1.55 -2.08
CA HIS A 598 6.82 2.08 -0.77
C HIS A 598 5.37 1.75 -0.41
N VAL A 599 5.08 1.76 0.89
CA VAL A 599 3.74 1.56 1.42
C VAL A 599 3.21 2.91 1.90
N ALA A 600 2.25 3.47 1.19
CA ALA A 600 1.54 4.66 1.62
C ALA A 600 0.61 4.33 2.79
N THR A 601 0.48 5.27 3.74
CA THR A 601 -0.48 5.16 4.84
C THR A 601 -1.69 6.05 4.55
N ALA A 602 -2.87 5.46 4.50
CA ALA A 602 -4.11 6.16 4.21
C ALA A 602 -5.23 5.64 5.12
N SER A 603 -5.33 6.14 6.35
CA SER A 603 -6.46 5.75 7.21
C SER A 603 -7.70 6.56 6.85
N ALA A 604 -8.84 5.90 6.76
CA ALA A 604 -10.11 6.60 6.61
C ALA A 604 -10.54 7.16 7.96
N ARG A 605 -11.05 8.38 7.92
CA ARG A 605 -11.64 9.08 9.07
C ARG A 605 -12.82 9.91 8.56
N PRO A 606 -13.72 10.37 9.45
CA PRO A 606 -14.67 11.41 9.08
C PRO A 606 -13.92 12.61 8.49
N ASP A 607 -14.38 13.09 7.35
CA ASP A 607 -13.82 14.27 6.72
C ASP A 607 -14.23 15.51 7.51
N ALA A 608 -13.24 16.32 7.89
CA ALA A 608 -13.41 17.55 8.66
C ALA A 608 -12.78 18.77 7.94
N SER A 609 -12.20 18.57 6.75
CA SER A 609 -11.68 19.67 5.94
C SER A 609 -12.79 20.25 5.08
N ALA A 610 -12.93 21.57 5.08
CA ALA A 610 -13.77 22.22 4.08
C ALA A 610 -13.03 22.34 2.74
N PRO A 611 -13.76 22.41 1.61
CA PRO A 611 -13.16 22.68 0.30
C PRO A 611 -12.39 24.01 0.25
N VAL A 612 -11.59 24.17 -0.80
CA VAL A 612 -10.97 25.45 -1.17
C VAL A 612 -11.46 25.86 -2.56
N THR A 613 -12.03 27.05 -2.67
CA THR A 613 -12.44 27.62 -3.97
C THR A 613 -11.49 28.73 -4.41
N MET A 614 -11.13 28.73 -5.70
CA MET A 614 -10.41 29.80 -6.37
C MET A 614 -11.29 30.47 -7.43
N ALA A 615 -11.22 31.80 -7.51
CA ALA A 615 -11.87 32.57 -8.55
C ALA A 615 -10.87 33.04 -9.62
N THR A 616 -11.30 32.97 -10.88
CA THR A 616 -10.60 33.54 -12.04
C THR A 616 -11.50 34.59 -12.70
N ILE A 617 -10.88 35.65 -13.22
CA ILE A 617 -11.56 36.83 -13.75
C ILE A 617 -11.11 37.05 -15.20
N ASP A 618 -12.06 37.34 -16.08
CA ASP A 618 -11.83 37.69 -17.48
C ASP A 618 -12.59 38.98 -17.85
N PRO A 619 -11.90 40.06 -18.28
CA PRO A 619 -10.45 40.16 -18.44
C PRO A 619 -9.70 40.09 -17.10
N SER A 620 -8.49 39.54 -17.11
CA SER A 620 -7.70 39.32 -15.88
C SER A 620 -7.19 40.60 -15.21
N ALA A 621 -7.27 41.74 -15.91
CA ALA A 621 -6.93 43.05 -15.39
C ALA A 621 -7.93 44.11 -15.90
N PRO A 622 -8.22 45.15 -15.08
CA PRO A 622 -9.07 46.27 -15.50
C PRO A 622 -8.41 47.09 -16.60
N ALA A 623 -9.19 47.45 -17.64
CA ALA A 623 -8.74 48.32 -18.73
C ALA A 623 -8.82 49.83 -18.39
N GLY A 624 -9.61 50.19 -17.38
CA GLY A 624 -9.76 51.55 -16.89
C GLY A 624 -8.74 51.92 -15.80
N ALA A 625 -8.69 53.20 -15.46
CA ALA A 625 -7.90 53.72 -14.35
C ALA A 625 -8.48 53.26 -12.99
N GLY A 626 -7.68 53.36 -11.92
CA GLY A 626 -8.16 53.16 -10.55
C GLY A 626 -8.71 51.76 -10.21
N GLY A 627 -8.46 50.76 -11.08
CA GLY A 627 -9.00 49.40 -10.93
C GLY A 627 -10.40 49.20 -11.54
N TRP A 628 -10.89 50.12 -12.37
CA TRP A 628 -12.19 50.03 -13.02
C TRP A 628 -12.14 49.22 -14.32
N TYR A 629 -13.09 48.32 -14.49
CA TYR A 629 -13.35 47.64 -15.76
C TYR A 629 -14.29 48.50 -16.61
N LEU A 630 -14.00 48.59 -17.91
CA LEU A 630 -14.78 49.43 -18.84
C LEU A 630 -15.89 48.65 -19.57
N ASP A 631 -15.98 47.34 -19.32
CA ASP A 631 -16.98 46.43 -19.85
C ASP A 631 -17.29 45.32 -18.82
N THR A 632 -18.18 44.42 -19.18
CA THR A 632 -18.65 43.25 -18.43
C THR A 632 -17.48 42.33 -18.09
N VAL A 633 -17.46 41.88 -16.84
CA VAL A 633 -16.45 40.96 -16.31
C VAL A 633 -17.04 39.56 -16.17
N ARG A 634 -16.32 38.53 -16.58
CA ARG A 634 -16.70 37.13 -16.37
C ARG A 634 -15.90 36.54 -15.22
N ILE A 635 -16.56 35.78 -14.36
CA ILE A 635 -15.97 35.08 -13.23
C ILE A 635 -16.19 33.59 -13.41
N ALA A 636 -15.12 32.81 -13.24
CA ALA A 636 -15.19 31.36 -13.14
C ALA A 636 -14.60 30.91 -11.79
N LEU A 637 -15.29 29.98 -11.14
CA LEU A 637 -14.89 29.38 -9.88
C LEU A 637 -14.39 27.96 -10.13
N ASP A 638 -13.30 27.59 -9.47
CA ASP A 638 -12.75 26.24 -9.44
C ASP A 638 -12.58 25.82 -7.98
N ALA A 639 -13.22 24.72 -7.58
CA ALA A 639 -13.26 24.26 -6.20
C ALA A 639 -12.64 22.87 -6.09
N ALA A 640 -11.77 22.70 -5.10
CA ALA A 640 -11.10 21.44 -4.83
C ALA A 640 -11.33 21.01 -3.37
N ASP A 641 -11.41 19.70 -3.16
CA ASP A 641 -11.44 19.08 -1.84
C ASP A 641 -10.60 17.81 -1.85
N ASP A 642 -9.77 17.67 -0.82
CA ASP A 642 -8.75 16.62 -0.75
C ASP A 642 -9.30 15.30 -0.15
N CYS A 643 -10.54 15.28 0.36
CA CYS A 643 -11.11 14.14 1.08
C CYS A 643 -12.43 13.66 0.46
N SER A 644 -13.59 14.19 0.89
CA SER A 644 -14.91 13.72 0.46
C SER A 644 -15.34 14.24 -0.92
N GLY A 645 -14.61 15.21 -1.47
CA GLY A 645 -14.89 15.86 -2.75
C GLY A 645 -15.92 16.98 -2.61
N VAL A 646 -15.93 17.91 -3.57
CA VAL A 646 -16.86 19.05 -3.57
C VAL A 646 -18.28 18.59 -3.91
N ALA A 647 -19.26 18.90 -3.06
CA ALA A 647 -20.68 18.61 -3.30
C ALA A 647 -21.40 19.77 -3.98
N SER A 648 -21.12 21.01 -3.59
CA SER A 648 -21.73 22.19 -4.20
C SER A 648 -20.87 23.44 -4.06
N THR A 649 -20.95 24.33 -5.06
CA THR A 649 -20.33 25.67 -5.04
C THR A 649 -21.44 26.71 -5.17
N HIS A 650 -21.38 27.77 -4.37
CA HIS A 650 -22.33 28.88 -4.40
C HIS A 650 -21.60 30.22 -4.45
N TYR A 651 -22.26 31.22 -5.03
CA TYR A 651 -21.77 32.60 -5.05
C TYR A 651 -22.89 33.60 -4.70
N SER A 652 -22.49 34.80 -4.33
CA SER A 652 -23.37 35.93 -4.00
C SER A 652 -22.84 37.19 -4.66
N LEU A 653 -23.75 38.02 -5.17
CA LEU A 653 -23.44 39.33 -5.78
C LEU A 653 -23.89 40.52 -4.91
N ASP A 654 -24.47 40.24 -3.75
CA ASP A 654 -25.08 41.21 -2.84
C ASP A 654 -24.45 41.15 -1.42
N GLY A 655 -23.17 40.80 -1.35
CA GLY A 655 -22.42 40.77 -0.09
C GLY A 655 -22.84 39.66 0.88
N GLY A 656 -23.36 38.55 0.35
CA GLY A 656 -23.73 37.36 1.12
C GLY A 656 -25.20 37.32 1.56
N ALA A 657 -26.03 38.27 1.12
CA ALA A 657 -27.45 38.31 1.46
C ALA A 657 -28.26 37.23 0.71
N THR A 658 -27.93 36.97 -0.56
CA THR A 658 -28.48 35.87 -1.34
C THR A 658 -27.38 35.03 -1.99
N TRP A 659 -27.54 33.70 -1.92
CA TRP A 659 -26.59 32.72 -2.46
C TRP A 659 -27.20 31.98 -3.64
N GLN A 660 -26.48 31.93 -4.75
CA GLN A 660 -26.87 31.30 -6.00
C GLN A 660 -25.98 30.08 -6.28
N PRO A 661 -26.53 28.97 -6.81
CA PRO A 661 -25.72 27.82 -7.18
C PRO A 661 -24.83 28.14 -8.39
N TYR A 662 -23.56 27.71 -8.34
CA TYR A 662 -22.63 27.86 -9.44
C TYR A 662 -22.77 26.69 -10.44
N ALA A 663 -23.18 27.00 -11.68
CA ALA A 663 -23.37 26.03 -12.76
C ALA A 663 -22.39 26.23 -13.94
N GLY A 664 -21.43 27.14 -13.79
CA GLY A 664 -20.50 27.59 -14.83
C GLY A 664 -20.21 29.08 -14.71
N GLY A 665 -19.24 29.57 -15.48
CA GLY A 665 -18.81 30.97 -15.41
C GLY A 665 -19.97 31.96 -15.61
N PHE A 666 -20.02 33.01 -14.80
CA PHE A 666 -21.09 34.01 -14.78
C PHE A 666 -20.55 35.42 -15.04
N ALA A 667 -21.42 36.32 -15.48
CA ALA A 667 -21.06 37.69 -15.83
C ALA A 667 -21.51 38.69 -14.76
N VAL A 668 -20.61 39.60 -14.39
CA VAL A 668 -20.92 40.83 -13.64
C VAL A 668 -21.01 41.94 -14.68
N ALA A 669 -22.23 42.41 -14.94
CA ALA A 669 -22.51 43.41 -15.99
C ALA A 669 -23.00 44.76 -15.43
N GLN A 670 -23.45 44.79 -14.17
CA GLN A 670 -23.96 45.98 -13.52
C GLN A 670 -22.81 46.96 -13.25
N GLU A 671 -23.04 48.23 -13.55
CA GLU A 671 -22.11 49.32 -13.23
C GLU A 671 -22.08 49.59 -11.71
N GLY A 672 -20.94 50.10 -11.23
CA GLY A 672 -20.67 50.35 -9.82
C GLY A 672 -19.74 49.30 -9.20
N THR A 673 -19.80 49.17 -7.87
CA THR A 673 -18.98 48.21 -7.12
C THR A 673 -19.81 46.99 -6.71
N THR A 674 -19.42 45.81 -7.20
CA THR A 674 -20.01 44.52 -6.83
C THR A 674 -19.03 43.74 -5.96
N VAL A 675 -19.48 43.30 -4.78
CA VAL A 675 -18.73 42.35 -3.94
C VAL A 675 -19.24 40.95 -4.23
N VAL A 676 -18.41 40.18 -4.93
CA VAL A 676 -18.67 38.79 -5.25
C VAL A 676 -18.14 37.93 -4.11
N GLN A 677 -19.04 37.26 -3.39
CA GLN A 677 -18.67 36.23 -2.42
C GLN A 677 -18.86 34.85 -3.01
N TYR A 678 -18.03 33.90 -2.61
CA TYR A 678 -18.15 32.51 -3.05
C TYR A 678 -17.72 31.55 -1.95
N ARG A 679 -18.33 30.36 -1.94
CA ARG A 679 -17.99 29.27 -1.02
C ARG A 679 -18.42 27.92 -1.60
N SER A 680 -17.76 26.87 -1.15
CA SER A 680 -18.08 25.50 -1.48
C SER A 680 -18.33 24.66 -0.22
N THR A 681 -19.16 23.63 -0.40
CA THR A 681 -19.48 22.61 0.60
C THR A 681 -19.09 21.24 0.04
N ASP A 682 -18.40 20.43 0.84
CA ASP A 682 -18.00 19.08 0.46
C ASP A 682 -19.15 18.05 0.64
N ALA A 683 -18.88 16.78 0.32
CA ALA A 683 -19.85 15.69 0.50
C ALA A 683 -20.02 15.25 1.96
N ALA A 684 -19.13 15.67 2.87
CA ALA A 684 -19.24 15.45 4.32
C ALA A 684 -20.04 16.55 5.05
N GLY A 685 -20.38 17.64 4.36
CA GLY A 685 -21.11 18.79 4.90
C GLY A 685 -20.22 19.93 5.43
N ASN A 686 -18.90 19.84 5.29
CA ASN A 686 -17.98 20.92 5.64
C ASN A 686 -18.08 22.04 4.61
N THR A 687 -18.33 23.27 5.09
CA THR A 687 -18.47 24.46 4.24
C THR A 687 -17.35 25.42 4.51
N GLU A 688 -16.70 25.91 3.47
CA GLU A 688 -15.61 26.88 3.63
C GLU A 688 -16.14 28.26 4.08
N ALA A 689 -15.27 29.03 4.72
CA ALA A 689 -15.56 30.44 4.96
C ALA A 689 -15.70 31.18 3.63
N ALA A 690 -16.70 32.07 3.53
CA ALA A 690 -16.95 32.81 2.31
C ALA A 690 -15.74 33.65 1.89
N GLN A 691 -15.20 33.34 0.72
CA GLN A 691 -14.17 34.15 0.06
C GLN A 691 -14.83 35.35 -0.60
N SER A 692 -14.07 36.43 -0.82
CA SER A 692 -14.58 37.68 -1.40
C SER A 692 -13.67 38.22 -2.50
N LEU A 693 -14.29 38.74 -3.55
CA LEU A 693 -13.67 39.44 -4.66
C LEU A 693 -14.46 40.71 -4.96
N THR A 694 -13.79 41.85 -5.15
CA THR A 694 -14.45 43.12 -5.51
C THR A 694 -14.25 43.42 -6.98
N VAL A 695 -15.35 43.70 -7.69
CA VAL A 695 -15.36 44.09 -9.10
C VAL A 695 -15.97 45.48 -9.23
N ARG A 696 -15.26 46.40 -9.90
CA ARG A 696 -15.69 47.78 -10.13
C ARG A 696 -15.86 47.99 -11.63
N ILE A 697 -17.07 48.30 -12.11
CA ILE A 697 -17.38 48.47 -13.53
C ILE A 697 -17.93 49.87 -13.79
N ASP A 698 -17.38 50.54 -14.81
CA ASP A 698 -17.92 51.79 -15.33
C ASP A 698 -17.89 51.80 -16.86
N LYS A 699 -19.08 51.76 -17.46
CA LYS A 699 -19.27 51.73 -18.92
C LYS A 699 -19.73 53.10 -19.45
N THR A 700 -19.99 54.05 -18.57
CA THR A 700 -20.66 55.31 -18.90
C THR A 700 -19.62 56.43 -18.97
N ASP A 701 -19.63 57.20 -20.06
CA ASP A 701 -18.76 58.36 -20.16
C ASP A 701 -19.32 59.51 -19.29
N PRO A 702 -18.46 60.34 -18.65
CA PRO A 702 -18.92 61.48 -17.87
C PRO A 702 -19.70 62.47 -18.73
N THR A 703 -20.68 63.17 -18.18
CA THR A 703 -21.34 64.27 -18.89
C THR A 703 -20.55 65.58 -18.71
N VAL A 704 -20.51 66.43 -19.75
CA VAL A 704 -19.79 67.71 -19.70
C VAL A 704 -20.57 68.82 -20.39
N SER A 705 -20.69 69.97 -19.72
CA SER A 705 -21.16 71.22 -20.31
C SER A 705 -20.21 72.35 -19.95
N ALA A 706 -19.89 73.22 -20.90
CA ALA A 706 -18.97 74.32 -20.67
C ALA A 706 -19.28 75.54 -21.56
N ALA A 707 -18.99 76.73 -21.07
CA ALA A 707 -19.18 78.00 -21.74
C ALA A 707 -18.04 78.98 -21.38
N ALA A 708 -17.73 79.89 -22.29
CA ALA A 708 -16.79 80.98 -22.07
C ALA A 708 -17.54 82.31 -21.86
N ASP A 709 -16.98 83.18 -21.02
CA ASP A 709 -17.46 84.54 -20.76
C ASP A 709 -16.26 85.50 -20.57
N PRO A 710 -16.09 86.53 -21.43
CA PRO A 710 -16.92 86.85 -22.60
C PRO A 710 -16.66 85.90 -23.78
N ARG A 711 -17.67 85.71 -24.65
CA ARG A 711 -17.53 84.98 -25.93
C ARG A 711 -16.97 85.83 -27.07
N GLU A 712 -16.95 87.15 -26.88
CA GLU A 712 -16.40 88.12 -27.83
C GLU A 712 -15.38 89.03 -27.13
N LEU A 713 -14.19 89.16 -27.72
CA LEU A 713 -13.14 90.04 -27.20
C LEU A 713 -13.21 91.40 -27.91
N ARG A 714 -13.61 92.44 -27.17
CA ARG A 714 -13.72 93.83 -27.66
C ARG A 714 -13.22 94.83 -26.60
N PRO A 715 -12.66 95.99 -27.01
CA PRO A 715 -12.28 96.35 -28.39
C PRO A 715 -11.02 95.58 -28.87
N PRO A 716 -10.78 95.43 -30.19
CA PRO A 716 -9.63 94.70 -30.74
C PRO A 716 -8.33 95.52 -30.64
N ASN A 717 -7.86 95.74 -29.42
CA ASN A 717 -6.73 96.61 -29.09
C ASN A 717 -5.42 95.85 -28.83
N GLY A 718 -5.39 94.52 -29.02
CA GLY A 718 -4.22 93.68 -28.72
C GLY A 718 -3.88 93.52 -27.25
N LEU A 719 -4.76 93.94 -26.34
CA LEU A 719 -4.63 93.59 -24.93
C LEU A 719 -5.10 92.16 -24.69
N LEU A 720 -4.52 91.53 -23.67
CA LEU A 720 -5.00 90.26 -23.15
C LEU A 720 -6.30 90.49 -22.36
N VAL A 721 -7.37 89.81 -22.77
CA VAL A 721 -8.67 89.82 -22.11
C VAL A 721 -8.81 88.53 -21.30
N PRO A 722 -9.10 88.61 -19.98
CA PRO A 722 -9.39 87.43 -19.19
C PRO A 722 -10.73 86.83 -19.64
N VAL A 723 -10.69 85.62 -20.16
CA VAL A 723 -11.86 84.82 -20.50
C VAL A 723 -12.04 83.76 -19.43
N THR A 724 -13.23 83.72 -18.83
CA THR A 724 -13.58 82.67 -17.85
C THR A 724 -14.26 81.52 -18.57
N VAL A 725 -13.67 80.34 -18.51
CA VAL A 725 -14.28 79.07 -18.93
C VAL A 725 -14.97 78.47 -17.72
N LYS A 726 -16.31 78.50 -17.72
CA LYS A 726 -17.16 77.89 -16.69
C LYS A 726 -17.76 76.61 -17.22
N GLY A 727 -17.82 75.58 -16.41
CA GLY A 727 -18.50 74.35 -16.80
C GLY A 727 -18.99 73.52 -15.62
N SER A 728 -19.74 72.48 -15.96
CA SER A 728 -20.21 71.47 -15.01
C SER A 728 -20.10 70.09 -15.65
N ALA A 729 -19.84 69.10 -14.81
CA ALA A 729 -19.76 67.71 -15.21
C ALA A 729 -20.41 66.83 -14.16
N ALA A 730 -20.85 65.65 -14.58
CA ALA A 730 -21.37 64.63 -13.68
C ALA A 730 -21.00 63.24 -14.19
N ASP A 731 -20.61 62.39 -13.24
CA ASP A 731 -20.46 60.95 -13.41
C ASP A 731 -20.92 60.28 -12.11
N ALA A 732 -21.97 59.45 -12.18
CA ALA A 732 -22.59 58.89 -10.98
C ALA A 732 -21.94 57.57 -10.51
N VAL A 733 -21.07 56.96 -11.32
CA VAL A 733 -20.59 55.59 -11.12
C VAL A 733 -19.17 55.60 -10.58
N SER A 734 -18.20 56.09 -11.36
CA SER A 734 -16.81 56.22 -10.92
C SER A 734 -16.51 57.58 -10.31
N GLY A 735 -17.29 58.60 -10.62
CA GLY A 735 -17.07 59.96 -10.17
C GLY A 735 -16.05 60.72 -11.03
N LEU A 736 -15.92 62.02 -10.81
CA LEU A 736 -15.06 62.87 -11.63
C LEU A 736 -13.61 62.86 -11.13
N ALA A 737 -12.65 62.83 -12.05
CA ALA A 737 -11.22 62.90 -11.71
C ALA A 737 -10.57 64.24 -12.09
N SER A 738 -10.80 64.74 -13.31
CA SER A 738 -10.17 65.99 -13.76
C SER A 738 -10.88 66.66 -14.93
N VAL A 739 -10.59 67.94 -15.12
CA VAL A 739 -10.87 68.70 -16.35
C VAL A 739 -9.57 69.25 -16.92
N THR A 740 -9.45 69.17 -18.24
CA THR A 740 -8.31 69.62 -19.03
C THR A 740 -8.77 70.43 -20.23
N TYR A 741 -7.85 71.21 -20.79
CA TYR A 741 -8.15 72.17 -21.85
C TYR A 741 -7.11 72.08 -22.95
N GLU A 742 -7.57 72.02 -24.20
CA GLU A 742 -6.76 72.30 -25.38
C GLU A 742 -7.30 73.59 -26.00
N ILE A 743 -6.48 74.65 -26.01
CA ILE A 743 -6.88 75.96 -26.50
C ILE A 743 -5.95 76.35 -27.62
N VAL A 744 -6.51 76.56 -28.81
CA VAL A 744 -5.76 76.97 -29.99
C VAL A 744 -6.55 78.06 -30.68
N ASP A 745 -5.86 79.10 -31.15
CA ASP A 745 -6.46 80.01 -32.10
C ASP A 745 -6.41 79.42 -33.53
N GLU A 746 -7.03 80.10 -34.49
CA GLU A 746 -6.98 79.66 -35.89
C GLU A 746 -5.59 79.80 -36.55
N TYR A 747 -4.64 80.47 -35.89
CA TYR A 747 -3.26 80.61 -36.35
C TYR A 747 -2.35 79.51 -35.80
N GLY A 748 -2.88 78.59 -34.98
CA GLY A 748 -2.13 77.47 -34.40
C GLY A 748 -1.35 77.80 -33.13
N MET A 749 -1.55 78.97 -32.52
CA MET A 749 -0.90 79.34 -31.26
C MET A 749 -1.64 78.69 -30.07
N PRO A 750 -0.95 77.86 -29.26
CA PRO A 750 -1.56 77.21 -28.13
C PRO A 750 -1.65 78.13 -26.90
N PHE A 751 -2.70 77.96 -26.11
CA PHE A 751 -2.89 78.57 -24.80
C PHE A 751 -3.13 77.47 -23.76
N ALA A 752 -2.73 77.72 -22.52
CA ALA A 752 -2.79 76.71 -21.47
C ALA A 752 -3.61 77.21 -20.27
N ILE A 753 -4.52 76.33 -19.83
CA ILE A 753 -5.07 76.34 -18.48
C ILE A 753 -4.53 75.08 -17.79
N ALA A 754 -4.02 75.21 -16.56
CA ALA A 754 -3.55 74.05 -15.82
C ALA A 754 -4.69 73.03 -15.60
N PRO A 755 -4.45 71.72 -15.73
CA PRO A 755 -5.42 70.70 -15.38
C PRO A 755 -5.96 70.91 -13.96
N ARG A 756 -7.28 70.77 -13.80
CA ARG A 756 -7.95 70.89 -12.50
C ARG A 756 -8.44 69.53 -12.06
N ALA A 757 -8.11 69.13 -10.84
CA ALA A 757 -8.71 67.96 -10.21
C ALA A 757 -10.18 68.23 -9.92
N LEU A 758 -11.03 67.27 -10.28
CA LEU A 758 -12.43 67.21 -9.90
C LEU A 758 -12.60 66.04 -8.91
N SER A 759 -13.71 66.02 -8.19
CA SER A 759 -14.02 64.95 -7.24
C SER A 759 -15.51 64.85 -7.02
N GLY A 760 -16.00 63.64 -6.71
CA GLY A 760 -17.41 63.39 -6.43
C GLY A 760 -18.26 63.20 -7.69
N ALA A 761 -19.55 62.92 -7.49
CA ALA A 761 -20.45 62.54 -8.59
C ALA A 761 -20.84 63.70 -9.53
N SER A 762 -20.66 64.94 -9.09
CA SER A 762 -20.84 66.12 -9.93
C SER A 762 -19.98 67.27 -9.40
N ALA A 763 -19.49 68.10 -10.31
CA ALA A 763 -18.69 69.27 -9.97
C ALA A 763 -18.92 70.40 -10.98
N ALA A 764 -18.95 71.63 -10.49
CA ALA A 764 -18.85 72.83 -11.31
C ALA A 764 -17.47 73.46 -11.12
N TRP A 765 -16.96 74.09 -12.17
CA TRP A 765 -15.68 74.79 -12.13
C TRP A 765 -15.73 76.10 -12.92
N ALA A 766 -14.77 76.95 -12.63
CA ALA A 766 -14.50 78.18 -13.37
C ALA A 766 -12.98 78.39 -13.40
N ASP A 767 -12.42 78.42 -14.60
CA ASP A 767 -11.00 78.67 -14.85
C ASP A 767 -10.86 79.86 -15.79
N SER A 768 -9.73 80.57 -15.73
CA SER A 768 -9.50 81.74 -16.57
C SER A 768 -8.27 81.57 -17.45
N VAL A 769 -8.37 82.04 -18.68
CA VAL A 769 -7.27 82.16 -19.65
C VAL A 769 -7.26 83.57 -20.21
N ALA A 770 -6.08 84.15 -20.35
CA ALA A 770 -5.92 85.47 -20.96
C ALA A 770 -5.75 85.31 -22.48
N LEU A 771 -6.75 85.75 -23.26
CA LEU A 771 -6.76 85.65 -24.72
C LEU A 771 -6.57 87.03 -25.35
N GLU A 772 -5.79 87.12 -26.41
CA GLU A 772 -5.48 88.39 -27.04
C GLU A 772 -6.64 88.91 -27.91
N ALA A 773 -7.08 90.14 -27.68
CA ALA A 773 -8.07 90.81 -28.52
C ALA A 773 -7.41 91.42 -29.78
N ARG A 774 -6.75 90.59 -30.62
CA ARG A 774 -6.10 91.00 -31.88
C ARG A 774 -6.13 89.88 -32.92
N ARG A 775 -6.25 90.25 -34.19
CA ARG A 775 -6.11 89.39 -35.38
C ARG A 775 -4.77 89.59 -36.08
N ASP A 776 -4.36 88.63 -36.91
CA ASP A 776 -3.26 88.82 -37.86
C ASP A 776 -3.70 89.72 -39.03
N GLY A 777 -2.79 90.49 -39.60
CA GLY A 777 -3.10 91.63 -40.48
C GLY A 777 -3.90 91.28 -41.76
N ALA A 778 -3.91 90.02 -42.18
CA ALA A 778 -4.62 89.52 -43.37
C ALA A 778 -5.99 88.88 -43.08
N ASP A 779 -6.33 88.66 -41.81
CA ASP A 779 -7.61 88.09 -41.39
C ASP A 779 -8.71 89.17 -41.43
N LEU A 780 -9.89 88.87 -42.00
CA LEU A 780 -11.00 89.82 -42.16
C LEU A 780 -12.24 89.48 -41.31
N ASP A 781 -12.34 88.26 -40.78
CA ASP A 781 -13.45 87.76 -39.97
C ASP A 781 -13.13 87.68 -38.46
N GLY A 782 -11.86 87.86 -38.08
CA GLY A 782 -11.39 88.05 -36.71
C GLY A 782 -10.92 86.75 -36.06
N ARG A 783 -10.11 86.87 -35.00
CA ARG A 783 -9.40 85.72 -34.41
C ARG A 783 -10.34 84.74 -33.72
N LEU A 784 -10.49 83.53 -34.25
CA LEU A 784 -11.24 82.46 -33.60
C LEU A 784 -10.37 81.64 -32.64
N TYR A 785 -10.76 81.59 -31.37
CA TYR A 785 -10.23 80.67 -30.37
C TYR A 785 -11.14 79.46 -30.22
N ARG A 786 -10.58 78.27 -30.41
CA ARG A 786 -11.21 76.99 -30.13
C ARG A 786 -10.71 76.47 -28.78
N ILE A 787 -11.63 76.34 -27.82
CA ILE A 787 -11.37 75.79 -26.49
C ILE A 787 -12.05 74.42 -26.43
N VAL A 788 -11.24 73.36 -26.47
CA VAL A 788 -11.69 71.98 -26.27
C VAL A 788 -11.56 71.67 -24.78
N VAL A 789 -12.69 71.41 -24.13
CA VAL A 789 -12.76 71.06 -22.70
C VAL A 789 -12.97 69.57 -22.59
N THR A 790 -12.02 68.86 -22.00
CA THR A 790 -12.09 67.40 -21.79
C THR A 790 -12.17 67.09 -20.31
N VAL A 791 -13.26 66.45 -19.90
CA VAL A 791 -13.46 65.93 -18.55
C VAL A 791 -13.13 64.44 -18.55
N ARG A 792 -12.41 64.01 -17.52
CA ARG A 792 -12.06 62.61 -17.26
C ARG A 792 -12.68 62.18 -15.93
N ASP A 793 -13.26 60.99 -15.89
CA ASP A 793 -13.78 60.34 -14.68
C ASP A 793 -12.69 59.51 -13.94
N GLU A 794 -13.04 58.87 -12.82
CA GLU A 794 -12.10 57.99 -12.10
C GLU A 794 -11.84 56.65 -12.83
N SER A 795 -12.75 56.23 -13.71
CA SER A 795 -12.56 55.05 -14.58
C SER A 795 -11.57 55.30 -15.73
N GLY A 796 -11.24 56.56 -16.00
CA GLY A 796 -10.39 57.01 -17.08
C GLY A 796 -11.10 57.26 -18.41
N ARG A 797 -12.43 57.13 -18.47
CA ARG A 797 -13.25 57.57 -19.61
C ARG A 797 -13.27 59.09 -19.68
N THR A 798 -13.52 59.60 -20.89
CA THR A 798 -13.44 61.04 -21.15
C THR A 798 -14.56 61.52 -22.04
N SER A 799 -15.13 62.67 -21.70
CA SER A 799 -16.05 63.41 -22.55
C SER A 799 -15.51 64.78 -22.87
N THR A 800 -15.81 65.26 -24.07
CA THR A 800 -15.27 66.52 -24.58
C THR A 800 -16.38 67.42 -25.11
N THR A 801 -16.27 68.72 -24.84
CA THR A 801 -17.10 69.76 -25.46
C THR A 801 -16.22 70.87 -26.02
N THR A 802 -16.66 71.56 -27.06
CA THR A 802 -15.90 72.65 -27.69
C THR A 802 -16.62 73.98 -27.54
N ILE A 803 -15.91 74.98 -27.06
CA ILE A 803 -16.36 76.37 -26.97
C ILE A 803 -15.61 77.20 -28.00
N ARG A 804 -16.28 78.24 -28.51
CA ARG A 804 -15.69 79.23 -29.42
C ARG A 804 -15.70 80.61 -28.76
N VAL A 805 -14.58 81.31 -28.86
CA VAL A 805 -14.42 82.71 -28.44
C VAL A 805 -13.83 83.48 -29.61
N ILE A 806 -14.38 84.64 -29.95
CA ILE A 806 -13.98 85.40 -31.16
C ILE A 806 -13.41 86.76 -30.75
N ALA A 807 -12.21 87.11 -31.22
CA ALA A 807 -11.74 88.49 -31.18
C ALA A 807 -12.26 89.25 -32.41
N MET A 808 -13.14 90.21 -32.17
CA MET A 808 -13.92 90.83 -33.24
C MET A 808 -13.13 91.89 -34.02
N HIS A 809 -13.35 91.99 -35.34
CA HIS A 809 -12.76 93.02 -36.20
C HIS A 809 -13.26 94.44 -35.85
N ASP A 810 -12.41 95.45 -36.04
CA ASP A 810 -12.67 96.90 -35.94
C ASP A 810 -13.44 97.52 -37.13
N ARG A 811 -14.20 96.72 -37.91
CA ARG A 811 -14.98 97.25 -39.04
C ARG A 811 -16.40 97.55 -38.56
N ARG A 812 -16.69 98.84 -38.33
CA ARG A 812 -18.03 99.38 -38.61
C ARG A 812 -18.21 99.49 -40.11
#